data_AF-A0A3N5MNG3-F1
#
_entry.id   AF-A0A3N5MNG3-F1
#
_cell.length_a   1.000
_cell.length_b   1.000
_cell.length_c   1.000
_cell.angle_alpha   90.00
_cell.angle_beta   90.00
_cell.angle_gamma   90.00
#
_symmetry.space_group_name_H-M   'P 1'
#
loop_
_entity.id
_entity.type
_entity.pdbx_description
1 polymer ?
#
loop_
_entity_poly.entity_id
_entity_poly.type
_entity_poly.pdbx_seq_one_letter_code
_entity_poly.pdbx_strand_id
1 'polypeptide(L)'
;RDKRTQVLWGIQDFIFRFKRRPEGMWLPETAVDIETLEILAEQGIVFTILSPDQARRVKPIHDSLWTDVTPGDIDCSQPYLCRLPSGGSIVIFFYEETIAREVAFSRLLENGEGFANRMMHYFSRFGKESGLLSIASDGETYGHHHRFGDMALAYALHFIESGNLARITIYGEYLNTHPPAYEVEIIENTSWSCPHGVERWRSDCGCCTRGSIIPGTPPHPGESSRAPDRPAGDRSCEIISRQQWREPLREAMDRLSRNIAALYSERMNSYVSDPWKARDDYIDIILDRSSGNIEKFFSDHAGRTLSKEDKVQVLKLLEMQRNGMLMYTSCGWFFEDIAGIESVQVMRYACRAMQLVREVAGVDPEPEFIRILEKAPGNVPEQGNGAEVYKNFVRTAVVDLSRVGFNYAVSSLVAGSPEKTRIRNYTLHTEAFERTESGGLRLALGKVFLQSDTTWEEKTLMFAVLHLENHNIRGGVREYADEKTYGSMRDAFMDGFSRSDIPRLILCLEEYYAGHSYTLRHLSRDGQRKVLSAILDSTLADTESAFRYICKQFFPLLLTMREMQIPPPAVLEDPVWYITNLDLKKILSAEDPDTKQLAVLVGEMIKEKSRPDTATLNVTAGAAITTLMQRLLEKPDDTFLMEKINDIFTILCPLSLEYNLWESQNYYFRIGRRKAAGMQDTAGSGDADARQWIRLFEELGCHLGVKFL
;
A
#
# COMPACT_ATOMS: atom_id res chain seq x y z
N ARG A 1 3.93 -28.18 -4.86
CA ARG A 1 4.67 -27.47 -5.95
C ARG A 1 4.71 -25.98 -5.67
N ASP A 2 3.58 -25.29 -5.58
CA ASP A 2 3.56 -23.83 -5.40
C ASP A 2 4.23 -23.39 -4.09
N LYS A 3 4.03 -24.14 -2.99
CA LYS A 3 4.81 -23.96 -1.74
C LYS A 3 6.32 -23.88 -2.00
N ARG A 4 6.87 -24.82 -2.79
CA ARG A 4 8.31 -24.89 -3.14
C ARG A 4 8.74 -23.66 -3.94
N THR A 5 7.95 -23.26 -4.93
CA THR A 5 8.21 -22.07 -5.74
C THR A 5 8.19 -20.80 -4.89
N GLN A 6 7.20 -20.63 -4.01
CA GLN A 6 7.10 -19.47 -3.13
C GLN A 6 8.29 -19.37 -2.17
N VAL A 7 8.73 -20.49 -1.59
CA VAL A 7 9.96 -20.54 -0.76
C VAL A 7 11.19 -20.18 -1.58
N LEU A 8 11.36 -20.78 -2.77
CA LEU A 8 12.48 -20.51 -3.65
C LEU A 8 12.51 -19.03 -4.08
N TRP A 9 11.36 -18.47 -4.46
CA TRP A 9 11.23 -17.07 -4.86
C TRP A 9 11.53 -16.13 -3.70
N GLY A 10 11.05 -16.43 -2.49
CA GLY A 10 11.39 -15.67 -1.29
C GLY A 10 12.89 -15.67 -1.00
N ILE A 11 13.56 -16.81 -1.18
CA ILE A 11 15.02 -16.92 -1.05
C ILE A 11 15.74 -16.09 -2.11
N GLN A 12 15.33 -16.16 -3.38
CA GLN A 12 15.99 -15.43 -4.46
C GLN A 12 15.77 -13.92 -4.36
N ASP A 13 14.57 -13.46 -4.01
CA ASP A 13 14.31 -12.04 -3.73
C ASP A 13 15.18 -11.53 -2.57
N PHE A 14 15.31 -12.32 -1.50
CA PHE A 14 16.20 -12.00 -0.38
C PHE A 14 17.66 -11.89 -0.81
N ILE A 15 18.18 -12.87 -1.59
CA ILE A 15 19.55 -12.84 -2.12
C ILE A 15 19.75 -11.63 -3.03
N PHE A 16 18.78 -11.31 -3.87
CA PHE A 16 18.85 -10.18 -4.78
C PHE A 16 18.97 -8.85 -4.02
N ARG A 17 18.19 -8.67 -2.95
CA ARG A 17 18.19 -7.43 -2.15
C ARG A 17 19.36 -7.33 -1.19
N PHE A 18 19.68 -8.41 -0.49
CA PHE A 18 20.63 -8.41 0.63
C PHE A 18 21.98 -9.06 0.33
N LYS A 19 22.16 -9.62 -0.87
CA LYS A 19 23.42 -10.21 -1.38
C LYS A 19 23.98 -11.34 -0.49
N ARG A 20 23.11 -12.02 0.26
CA ARG A 20 23.41 -13.22 1.06
C ARG A 20 22.19 -14.14 1.11
N ARG A 21 22.37 -15.42 1.44
CA ARG A 21 21.24 -16.33 1.67
C ARG A 21 20.54 -16.00 3.01
N PRO A 22 19.21 -16.15 3.09
CA PRO A 22 18.50 -16.09 4.37
C PRO A 22 18.79 -17.35 5.19
N GLU A 23 18.93 -17.18 6.50
CA GLU A 23 19.07 -18.30 7.46
C GLU A 23 17.70 -18.75 8.00
N GLY A 24 16.76 -17.80 8.13
CA GLY A 24 15.41 -18.07 8.59
C GLY A 24 14.36 -17.56 7.63
N MET A 25 13.14 -18.09 7.73
CA MET A 25 11.99 -17.66 6.93
C MET A 25 10.75 -17.54 7.80
N TRP A 26 10.05 -16.40 7.70
CA TRP A 26 8.74 -16.20 8.32
C TRP A 26 7.65 -16.83 7.47
N LEU A 27 6.87 -17.73 8.06
CA LEU A 27 5.69 -18.30 7.41
C LEU A 27 4.54 -17.30 7.51
N PRO A 28 3.81 -16.99 6.41
CA PRO A 28 2.64 -16.13 6.49
C PRO A 28 1.67 -16.61 7.57
N GLU A 29 1.30 -15.72 8.49
CA GLU A 29 0.43 -16.03 9.64
C GLU A 29 0.97 -17.11 10.57
N THR A 30 2.29 -17.38 10.53
CA THR A 30 2.93 -18.56 11.14
C THR A 30 2.24 -19.88 10.77
N ALA A 31 1.52 -19.91 9.62
CA ALA A 31 0.75 -21.06 9.20
C ALA A 31 1.69 -22.21 8.82
N VAL A 32 1.58 -23.34 9.51
CA VAL A 32 2.61 -24.40 9.46
C VAL A 32 2.02 -25.81 9.34
N ASP A 33 2.68 -26.63 8.54
CA ASP A 33 2.54 -28.08 8.45
C ASP A 33 3.92 -28.72 8.19
N ILE A 34 4.01 -30.05 8.33
CA ILE A 34 5.30 -30.74 8.16
C ILE A 34 5.81 -30.62 6.71
N GLU A 35 4.93 -30.64 5.71
CA GLU A 35 5.32 -30.45 4.30
C GLU A 35 6.04 -29.11 4.09
N THR A 36 5.55 -28.04 4.71
CA THR A 36 6.14 -26.70 4.59
C THR A 36 7.52 -26.67 5.26
N LEU A 37 7.66 -27.26 6.45
CA LEU A 37 8.95 -27.34 7.14
C LEU A 37 9.98 -28.19 6.37
N GLU A 38 9.56 -29.29 5.75
CA GLU A 38 10.39 -30.09 4.84
C GLU A 38 10.90 -29.25 3.67
N ILE A 39 10.01 -28.49 3.01
CA ILE A 39 10.38 -27.61 1.91
C ILE A 39 11.40 -26.55 2.37
N LEU A 40 11.19 -25.94 3.55
CA LEU A 40 12.16 -24.97 4.11
C LEU A 40 13.53 -25.62 4.33
N ALA A 41 13.58 -26.78 4.99
CA ALA A 41 14.80 -27.50 5.28
C ALA A 41 15.52 -27.94 3.99
N GLU A 42 14.79 -28.46 3.01
CA GLU A 42 15.33 -28.82 1.69
C GLU A 42 15.96 -27.64 0.94
N GLN A 43 15.50 -26.41 1.18
CA GLN A 43 16.06 -25.18 0.60
C GLN A 43 17.19 -24.55 1.44
N GLY A 44 17.58 -25.21 2.53
CA GLY A 44 18.65 -24.78 3.43
C GLY A 44 18.25 -23.67 4.39
N ILE A 45 16.95 -23.48 4.65
CA ILE A 45 16.49 -22.61 5.74
C ILE A 45 16.74 -23.34 7.06
N VAL A 46 17.43 -22.66 7.96
CA VAL A 46 17.90 -23.21 9.24
C VAL A 46 16.84 -23.10 10.33
N PHE A 47 16.06 -22.00 10.33
CA PHE A 47 15.04 -21.80 11.36
C PHE A 47 13.77 -21.08 10.87
N THR A 48 12.69 -21.25 11.65
CA THR A 48 11.45 -20.47 11.53
C THR A 48 10.98 -20.02 12.92
N ILE A 49 9.96 -19.17 12.96
CA ILE A 49 9.36 -18.62 14.18
C ILE A 49 7.90 -19.03 14.22
N LEU A 50 7.45 -19.56 15.35
CA LEU A 50 6.07 -20.00 15.58
C LEU A 50 5.53 -19.44 16.91
N SER A 51 4.22 -19.50 17.06
CA SER A 51 3.53 -19.25 18.33
C SER A 51 3.64 -20.47 19.26
N PRO A 52 3.77 -20.29 20.59
CA PRO A 52 3.93 -21.40 21.54
C PRO A 52 2.75 -22.38 21.55
N ASP A 53 1.55 -21.97 21.14
CA ASP A 53 0.37 -22.83 20.99
C ASP A 53 0.46 -23.81 19.81
N GLN A 54 1.45 -23.65 18.93
CA GLN A 54 1.70 -24.54 17.81
C GLN A 54 2.62 -25.72 18.18
N ALA A 55 3.14 -25.76 19.41
CA ALA A 55 3.91 -26.88 19.93
C ALA A 55 2.97 -27.96 20.50
N ARG A 56 3.18 -29.23 20.12
CA ARG A 56 2.41 -30.36 20.64
C ARG A 56 3.07 -30.99 21.86
N ARG A 57 4.37 -31.23 21.76
CA ARG A 57 5.18 -31.91 22.78
C ARG A 57 6.65 -31.62 22.60
N VAL A 58 7.40 -31.72 23.69
CA VAL A 58 8.86 -31.51 23.71
C VAL A 58 9.56 -32.67 24.43
N LYS A 59 10.86 -32.82 24.15
CA LYS A 59 11.75 -33.70 24.91
C LYS A 59 13.19 -33.19 24.87
N PRO A 60 14.04 -33.46 25.88
CA PRO A 60 15.48 -33.28 25.72
C PRO A 60 16.02 -34.11 24.55
N ILE A 61 16.99 -33.59 23.79
CA ILE A 61 17.54 -34.27 22.60
C ILE A 61 18.10 -35.66 22.92
N HIS A 62 18.68 -35.84 24.10
CA HIS A 62 19.27 -37.11 24.55
C HIS A 62 18.27 -38.03 25.26
N ASP A 63 17.00 -37.63 25.35
CA ASP A 63 15.93 -38.42 25.96
C ASP A 63 15.01 -39.03 24.88
N SER A 64 14.31 -40.07 25.28
CA SER A 64 13.25 -40.74 24.52
C SER A 64 11.85 -40.34 24.97
N LEU A 65 11.71 -39.82 26.20
CA LEU A 65 10.40 -39.49 26.78
C LEU A 65 9.90 -38.14 26.27
N TRP A 66 8.80 -38.16 25.52
CA TRP A 66 8.06 -36.97 25.14
C TRP A 66 7.13 -36.49 26.25
N THR A 67 7.03 -35.18 26.42
CA THR A 67 6.07 -34.52 27.31
C THR A 67 5.17 -33.62 26.49
N ASP A 68 3.86 -33.83 26.55
CA ASP A 68 2.87 -32.94 25.93
C ASP A 68 2.88 -31.58 26.64
N VAL A 69 2.69 -30.51 25.87
CA VAL A 69 2.85 -29.13 26.35
C VAL A 69 1.64 -28.27 26.00
N THR A 70 1.36 -27.31 26.86
CA THR A 70 0.47 -26.18 26.59
C THR A 70 1.30 -24.93 26.32
N PRO A 71 0.72 -23.82 25.81
CA PRO A 71 1.48 -22.62 25.47
C PRO A 71 2.31 -22.07 26.65
N GLY A 72 1.81 -22.20 27.89
CA GLY A 72 2.51 -21.75 29.10
C GLY A 72 3.68 -22.63 29.54
N ASP A 73 3.79 -23.85 29.00
CA ASP A 73 4.86 -24.80 29.32
C ASP A 73 6.10 -24.64 28.42
N ILE A 74 5.96 -23.94 27.30
CA ILE A 74 7.06 -23.71 26.36
C ILE A 74 7.98 -22.61 26.88
N ASP A 75 9.26 -22.94 27.03
CA ASP A 75 10.29 -21.93 27.25
C ASP A 75 10.63 -21.22 25.93
N CYS A 76 10.05 -20.03 25.71
CA CYS A 76 10.29 -19.19 24.53
C CYS A 76 11.69 -18.55 24.45
N SER A 77 12.57 -18.76 25.44
CA SER A 77 13.91 -18.17 25.47
C SER A 77 15.00 -19.02 24.84
N GLN A 78 14.67 -20.23 24.39
CA GLN A 78 15.59 -21.17 23.77
C GLN A 78 15.05 -21.68 22.44
N PRO A 79 15.92 -22.13 21.53
CA PRO A 79 15.51 -22.79 20.30
C PRO A 79 15.19 -24.27 20.53
N TYR A 80 14.30 -24.81 19.69
CA TYR A 80 13.93 -26.22 19.67
C TYR A 80 14.25 -26.85 18.32
N LEU A 81 14.69 -28.10 18.31
CA LEU A 81 14.94 -28.86 17.09
C LEU A 81 13.68 -29.61 16.65
N CYS A 82 13.16 -29.31 15.47
CA CYS A 82 12.10 -30.11 14.86
C CYS A 82 12.71 -31.14 13.91
N ARG A 83 12.57 -32.42 14.23
CA ARG A 83 12.98 -33.54 13.37
C ARG A 83 11.88 -33.81 12.34
N LEU A 84 12.26 -33.92 11.07
CA LEU A 84 11.33 -34.07 9.96
C LEU A 84 11.32 -35.51 9.41
N PRO A 85 10.20 -35.99 8.85
CA PRO A 85 10.08 -37.36 8.34
C PRO A 85 11.15 -37.78 7.32
N SER A 86 11.69 -36.84 6.52
CA SER A 86 12.77 -37.09 5.55
C SER A 86 14.11 -37.43 6.19
N GLY A 87 14.24 -37.26 7.51
CA GLY A 87 15.51 -37.28 8.24
C GLY A 87 16.18 -35.90 8.33
N GLY A 88 15.62 -34.89 7.65
CA GLY A 88 15.98 -33.49 7.82
C GLY A 88 15.58 -32.95 9.19
N SER A 89 15.98 -31.71 9.46
CA SER A 89 15.57 -30.99 10.67
C SER A 89 15.58 -29.49 10.44
N ILE A 90 14.75 -28.79 11.19
CA ILE A 90 14.68 -27.32 11.21
C ILE A 90 14.58 -26.83 12.66
N VAL A 91 15.18 -25.69 12.96
CA VAL A 91 15.08 -25.07 14.29
C VAL A 91 13.81 -24.21 14.37
N ILE A 92 13.13 -24.28 15.50
CA ILE A 92 11.93 -23.49 15.78
C ILE A 92 12.22 -22.58 16.97
N PHE A 93 11.97 -21.28 16.78
CA PHE A 93 11.88 -20.31 17.86
C PHE A 93 10.41 -20.04 18.18
N PHE A 94 10.08 -19.99 19.46
CA PHE A 94 8.77 -19.54 19.92
C PHE A 94 8.89 -18.12 20.47
N TYR A 95 7.98 -17.23 20.09
CA TYR A 95 7.96 -15.87 20.63
C TYR A 95 7.16 -15.79 21.94
N GLU A 96 7.36 -14.73 22.73
CA GLU A 96 6.58 -14.47 23.94
C GLU A 96 5.26 -13.79 23.56
N GLU A 97 4.16 -14.55 23.66
CA GLU A 97 2.82 -14.14 23.23
C GLU A 97 2.22 -12.99 24.05
N THR A 98 2.46 -12.97 25.36
CA THR A 98 1.93 -11.95 26.28
C THR A 98 2.43 -10.55 25.89
N ILE A 99 3.74 -10.40 25.70
CA ILE A 99 4.37 -9.13 25.34
C ILE A 99 4.03 -8.77 23.89
N ALA A 100 4.04 -9.74 22.97
CA ALA A 100 3.59 -9.51 21.59
C ALA A 100 2.16 -8.95 21.54
N ARG A 101 1.24 -9.50 22.34
CA ARG A 101 -0.13 -9.01 22.44
C ARG A 101 -0.23 -7.64 23.11
N GLU A 102 0.58 -7.36 24.13
CA GLU A 102 0.67 -6.03 24.74
C GLU A 102 1.17 -4.99 23.72
N VAL A 103 2.17 -5.31 22.91
CA VAL A 103 2.67 -4.45 21.82
C VAL A 103 1.56 -4.17 20.79
N ALA A 104 0.81 -5.19 20.39
CA ALA A 104 -0.23 -5.05 19.37
C ALA A 104 -1.48 -4.30 19.86
N PHE A 105 -1.95 -4.55 21.10
CA PHE A 105 -3.31 -4.15 21.53
C PHE A 105 -3.37 -3.31 22.81
N SER A 106 -2.24 -2.98 23.44
CA SER A 106 -2.20 -2.14 24.63
C SER A 106 -1.56 -0.77 24.36
N ARG A 107 -1.34 0.01 25.42
CA ARG A 107 -0.66 1.32 25.37
C ARG A 107 0.85 1.23 25.60
N LEU A 108 1.43 0.03 25.47
CA LEU A 108 2.85 -0.20 25.75
C LEU A 108 3.79 0.65 24.88
N LEU A 109 3.37 0.99 23.66
CA LEU A 109 4.11 1.83 22.72
C LEU A 109 3.94 3.34 22.92
N GLU A 110 3.22 3.81 23.95
CA GLU A 110 3.13 5.25 24.26
C GLU A 110 4.41 5.79 24.93
N ASN A 111 5.25 4.92 25.51
CA ASN A 111 6.46 5.32 26.23
C ASN A 111 7.59 4.28 26.03
N GLY A 112 8.70 4.70 25.42
CA GLY A 112 9.83 3.81 25.13
C GLY A 112 10.57 3.28 26.36
N GLU A 113 10.67 4.06 27.44
CA GLU A 113 11.27 3.59 28.70
C GLU A 113 10.39 2.53 29.37
N GLY A 114 9.08 2.76 29.40
CA GLY A 114 8.09 1.80 29.87
C GLY A 114 8.15 0.49 29.08
N PHE A 115 8.28 0.59 27.76
CA PHE A 115 8.47 -0.59 26.90
C PHE A 115 9.77 -1.33 27.19
N ALA A 116 10.89 -0.62 27.32
CA ALA A 116 12.18 -1.21 27.70
C ALA A 116 12.12 -1.93 29.05
N ASN A 117 11.57 -1.28 30.07
CA ASN A 117 11.40 -1.86 31.40
C ASN A 117 10.51 -3.11 31.37
N ARG A 118 9.44 -3.11 30.56
CA ARG A 118 8.57 -4.28 30.39
C ARG A 118 9.29 -5.46 29.73
N MET A 119 10.17 -5.20 28.75
CA MET A 119 11.05 -6.20 28.15
C MET A 119 12.05 -6.75 29.18
N MET A 120 12.70 -5.89 29.98
CA MET A 120 13.64 -6.33 31.00
C MET A 120 12.97 -7.15 32.12
N HIS A 121 11.71 -6.82 32.45
CA HIS A 121 10.96 -7.57 33.45
C HIS A 121 10.78 -9.05 33.08
N TYR A 122 10.76 -9.40 31.79
CA TYR A 122 10.72 -10.79 31.32
C TYR A 122 11.83 -11.63 31.96
N PHE A 123 13.09 -11.18 31.90
CA PHE A 123 14.23 -11.92 32.43
C PHE A 123 14.16 -12.05 33.96
N SER A 124 13.77 -10.98 34.64
CA SER A 124 13.64 -10.98 36.12
C SER A 124 12.54 -11.92 36.62
N ARG A 125 11.39 -11.99 35.92
CA ARG A 125 10.23 -12.80 36.31
C ARG A 125 10.54 -14.29 36.30
N PHE A 126 11.34 -14.73 35.34
CA PHE A 126 11.70 -16.14 35.20
C PHE A 126 13.04 -16.50 35.87
N GLY A 127 13.67 -15.55 36.58
CA GLY A 127 14.96 -15.77 37.25
C GLY A 127 16.07 -16.18 36.28
N LYS A 128 16.02 -15.70 35.04
CA LYS A 128 16.92 -16.11 33.96
C LYS A 128 18.14 -15.21 33.93
N GLU A 129 19.33 -15.78 34.16
CA GLU A 129 20.61 -15.09 33.97
C GLU A 129 20.97 -14.96 32.47
N SER A 130 20.38 -15.79 31.60
CA SER A 130 20.57 -15.77 30.14
C SER A 130 19.33 -16.33 29.42
N GLY A 131 19.13 -15.91 28.17
CA GLY A 131 18.01 -16.34 27.32
C GLY A 131 17.72 -15.34 26.20
N LEU A 132 16.86 -15.72 25.25
CA LEU A 132 16.33 -14.83 24.23
C LEU A 132 14.95 -14.29 24.65
N LEU A 133 14.70 -12.98 24.47
CA LEU A 133 13.34 -12.47 24.42
C LEU A 133 12.97 -12.26 22.94
N SER A 134 12.04 -13.06 22.45
CA SER A 134 11.48 -12.94 21.11
C SER A 134 10.08 -12.33 21.21
N ILE A 135 9.81 -11.28 20.43
CA ILE A 135 8.50 -10.65 20.31
C ILE A 135 8.17 -10.59 18.81
N ALA A 136 7.06 -11.19 18.40
CA ALA A 136 6.60 -11.17 17.02
C ALA A 136 5.34 -10.32 16.89
N SER A 137 5.36 -9.36 15.96
CA SER A 137 4.21 -8.50 15.64
C SER A 137 4.34 -7.97 14.22
N ASP A 138 3.21 -7.62 13.60
CA ASP A 138 3.20 -6.98 12.28
C ASP A 138 3.93 -5.63 12.31
N GLY A 139 4.69 -5.32 11.26
CA GLY A 139 5.50 -4.10 11.17
C GLY A 139 4.66 -2.83 11.23
N GLU A 140 3.44 -2.89 10.70
CA GLU A 140 2.45 -1.82 10.69
C GLU A 140 1.99 -1.43 12.11
N THR A 141 2.25 -2.27 13.11
CA THR A 141 2.04 -1.93 14.52
C THR A 141 2.81 -0.65 14.90
N TYR A 142 4.02 -0.48 14.38
CA TYR A 142 4.90 0.64 14.70
C TYR A 142 4.68 1.81 13.73
N GLY A 143 3.86 2.77 14.13
CA GLY A 143 3.63 4.03 13.40
C GLY A 143 2.28 4.11 12.67
N HIS A 144 1.76 3.00 12.13
CA HIS A 144 0.45 2.99 11.46
C HIS A 144 -0.70 2.70 12.44
N HIS A 145 -0.65 1.57 13.16
CA HIS A 145 -1.69 1.25 14.17
C HIS A 145 -1.48 2.05 15.47
N HIS A 146 -0.23 2.17 15.93
CA HIS A 146 0.14 3.01 17.07
C HIS A 146 0.95 4.20 16.57
N ARG A 147 0.32 5.38 16.56
CA ARG A 147 0.98 6.63 16.19
C ARG A 147 2.22 6.82 17.09
N PHE A 148 3.38 7.06 16.48
CA PHE A 148 4.69 7.19 17.14
C PHE A 148 5.24 5.90 17.80
N GLY A 149 4.63 4.73 17.56
CA GLY A 149 5.11 3.46 18.11
C GLY A 149 6.52 3.09 17.64
N ASP A 150 6.91 3.53 16.44
CA ASP A 150 8.28 3.42 15.90
C ASP A 150 9.30 4.20 16.75
N MET A 151 8.93 5.39 17.23
CA MET A 151 9.76 6.19 18.13
C MET A 151 9.91 5.53 19.50
N ALA A 152 8.83 4.95 20.03
CA ALA A 152 8.88 4.21 21.29
C ALA A 152 9.79 2.99 21.19
N LEU A 153 9.72 2.22 20.10
CA LEU A 153 10.64 1.12 19.83
C LEU A 153 12.10 1.60 19.75
N ALA A 154 12.36 2.65 18.97
CA ALA A 154 13.72 3.18 18.81
C ALA A 154 14.31 3.66 20.15
N TYR A 155 13.52 4.36 20.97
CA TYR A 155 13.94 4.80 22.29
C TYR A 155 14.14 3.62 23.24
N ALA A 156 13.26 2.61 23.21
CA ALA A 156 13.39 1.42 24.06
C ALA A 156 14.71 0.67 23.79
N LEU A 157 15.05 0.47 22.51
CA LEU A 157 16.32 -0.15 22.12
C LEU A 157 17.52 0.70 22.58
N HIS A 158 17.47 2.02 22.35
CA HIS A 158 18.52 2.93 22.81
C HIS A 158 18.72 2.90 24.32
N PHE A 159 17.63 2.87 25.10
CA PHE A 159 17.65 2.80 26.56
C PHE A 159 18.30 1.48 27.04
N ILE A 160 17.96 0.35 26.41
CA ILE A 160 18.55 -0.96 26.73
C ILE A 160 20.06 -0.98 26.45
N GLU A 161 20.48 -0.49 25.28
CA GLU A 161 21.90 -0.47 24.88
C GLU A 161 22.72 0.49 25.73
N SER A 162 22.24 1.71 25.95
CA SER A 162 22.95 2.74 26.73
C SER A 162 23.05 2.39 28.21
N GLY A 163 22.04 1.73 28.77
CA GLY A 163 22.04 1.20 30.13
C GLY A 163 22.79 -0.12 30.28
N ASN A 164 23.26 -0.73 29.17
CA ASN A 164 23.85 -2.08 29.13
C ASN A 164 22.95 -3.12 29.84
N LEU A 165 21.63 -3.02 29.66
CA LEU A 165 20.63 -3.84 30.36
C LEU A 165 20.48 -5.23 29.73
N ALA A 166 20.61 -5.30 28.41
CA ALA A 166 20.62 -6.53 27.63
C ALA A 166 21.35 -6.32 26.30
N ARG A 167 21.72 -7.42 25.62
CA ARG A 167 22.29 -7.38 24.28
C ARG A 167 21.20 -7.51 23.23
N ILE A 168 21.13 -6.56 22.30
CA ILE A 168 20.31 -6.69 21.09
C ILE A 168 20.99 -7.67 20.15
N THR A 169 20.25 -8.66 19.65
CA THR A 169 20.77 -9.76 18.82
C THR A 169 19.73 -10.18 17.78
N ILE A 170 20.15 -11.03 16.84
CA ILE A 170 19.28 -11.69 15.85
C ILE A 170 19.28 -13.21 16.08
N TYR A 171 18.23 -13.90 15.61
CA TYR A 171 18.06 -15.34 15.81
C TYR A 171 19.26 -16.19 15.37
N GLY A 172 19.86 -15.89 14.21
CA GLY A 172 21.02 -16.64 13.70
C GLY A 172 22.26 -16.51 14.60
N GLU A 173 22.52 -15.31 15.11
CA GLU A 173 23.62 -15.04 16.04
C GLU A 173 23.40 -15.73 17.38
N TYR A 174 22.16 -15.69 17.91
CA TYR A 174 21.80 -16.40 19.13
C TYR A 174 21.94 -17.92 18.95
N LEU A 175 21.42 -18.47 17.85
CA LEU A 175 21.49 -19.91 17.54
C LEU A 175 22.92 -20.44 17.46
N ASN A 176 23.85 -19.65 16.90
CA ASN A 176 25.25 -20.04 16.77
C ASN A 176 25.95 -20.25 18.13
N THR A 177 25.46 -19.60 19.19
CA THR A 177 26.02 -19.70 20.54
C THR A 177 25.16 -20.56 21.48
N HIS A 178 23.88 -20.75 21.15
CA HIS A 178 22.90 -21.48 21.95
C HIS A 178 22.19 -22.52 21.05
N PRO A 179 22.84 -23.64 20.70
CA PRO A 179 22.19 -24.69 19.92
C PRO A 179 21.01 -25.30 20.68
N PRO A 180 19.99 -25.87 19.99
CA PRO A 180 18.84 -26.47 20.65
C PRO A 180 19.25 -27.58 21.61
N ALA A 181 18.68 -27.57 22.82
CA ALA A 181 18.83 -28.66 23.79
C ALA A 181 17.62 -29.61 23.81
N TYR A 182 16.50 -29.17 23.22
CA TYR A 182 15.23 -29.88 23.19
C TYR A 182 14.78 -30.11 21.75
N GLU A 183 14.08 -31.23 21.52
CA GLU A 183 13.28 -31.47 20.32
C GLU A 183 11.84 -31.02 20.56
N VAL A 184 11.18 -30.57 19.49
CA VAL A 184 9.76 -30.22 19.48
C VAL A 184 9.04 -30.93 18.34
N GLU A 185 7.82 -31.37 18.62
CA GLU A 185 6.87 -31.76 17.60
C GLU A 185 5.74 -30.74 17.55
N ILE A 186 5.41 -30.27 16.34
CA ILE A 186 4.39 -29.25 16.11
C ILE A 186 2.98 -29.85 15.93
N ILE A 187 1.97 -29.00 16.06
CA ILE A 187 0.61 -29.28 15.64
C ILE A 187 0.46 -28.78 14.19
N GLU A 188 0.12 -29.68 13.26
CA GLU A 188 -0.03 -29.34 11.85
C GLU A 188 -1.28 -28.51 11.57
N ASN A 189 -1.23 -27.72 10.48
CA ASN A 189 -2.32 -26.87 10.01
C ASN A 189 -2.76 -25.83 11.06
N THR A 190 -1.81 -25.36 11.87
CA THR A 190 -2.02 -24.29 12.86
C THR A 190 -1.58 -22.92 12.33
N SER A 191 -1.98 -21.84 13.01
CA SER A 191 -1.55 -20.46 12.75
C SER A 191 -1.63 -19.64 14.05
N TRP A 192 -0.90 -18.52 14.15
CA TRP A 192 -0.92 -17.64 15.32
C TRP A 192 -2.21 -16.81 15.48
N SER A 193 -3.01 -16.69 14.43
CA SER A 193 -4.11 -15.71 14.34
C SER A 193 -5.49 -16.36 14.26
N CYS A 194 -5.56 -17.69 14.36
CA CYS A 194 -6.83 -18.43 14.40
C CYS A 194 -6.74 -19.67 15.32
N PRO A 195 -7.61 -19.78 16.34
CA PRO A 195 -7.64 -20.95 17.23
C PRO A 195 -8.12 -22.23 16.53
N HIS A 196 -8.69 -22.11 15.34
CA HIS A 196 -9.11 -23.23 14.48
C HIS A 196 -8.03 -23.58 13.44
N GLY A 197 -6.78 -23.20 13.68
CA GLY A 197 -5.65 -23.47 12.80
C GLY A 197 -5.69 -22.65 11.51
N VAL A 198 -5.69 -23.28 10.35
CA VAL A 198 -5.76 -22.59 9.04
C VAL A 198 -7.18 -22.40 8.50
N GLU A 199 -8.21 -22.78 9.28
CA GLU A 199 -9.60 -22.74 8.80
C GLU A 199 -10.09 -21.30 8.52
N ARG A 200 -9.48 -20.26 9.12
CA ARG A 200 -9.72 -18.86 8.73
C ARG A 200 -9.55 -18.62 7.23
N TRP A 201 -8.65 -19.32 6.55
CA TRP A 201 -8.38 -19.13 5.12
C TRP A 201 -9.03 -20.20 4.22
N ARG A 202 -9.92 -21.02 4.78
CA ARG A 202 -10.50 -22.17 4.08
C ARG A 202 -12.02 -22.25 4.19
N SER A 203 -12.57 -22.05 5.38
CA SER A 203 -13.98 -22.36 5.67
C SER A 203 -14.61 -21.40 6.68
N ASP A 204 -15.87 -21.66 7.02
CA ASP A 204 -16.57 -20.93 8.07
C ASP A 204 -16.13 -21.38 9.47
N CYS A 205 -15.04 -20.80 9.96
CA CYS A 205 -14.54 -21.02 11.32
C CYS A 205 -15.15 -20.08 12.37
N GLY A 206 -16.08 -19.20 11.99
CA GLY A 206 -16.70 -18.20 12.89
C GLY A 206 -15.78 -17.08 13.41
N CYS A 207 -14.48 -17.09 13.11
CA CYS A 207 -13.56 -16.03 13.54
C CYS A 207 -13.83 -14.70 12.81
N CYS A 208 -13.81 -13.59 13.57
CA CYS A 208 -13.96 -12.22 13.08
C CYS A 208 -12.85 -11.32 13.65
N THR A 209 -12.52 -10.21 12.98
CA THR A 209 -11.57 -9.22 13.49
C THR A 209 -12.23 -8.30 14.53
N ARG A 210 -11.46 -7.80 15.50
CA ARG A 210 -11.97 -6.85 16.50
C ARG A 210 -12.20 -5.49 15.83
N GLY A 211 -13.41 -4.95 15.93
CA GLY A 211 -13.76 -3.63 15.37
C GLY A 211 -14.71 -3.66 14.17
N SER A 212 -15.13 -4.85 13.71
CA SER A 212 -16.19 -5.03 12.70
C SER A 212 -17.56 -4.66 13.26
N ILE A 213 -17.77 -3.37 13.53
CA ILE A 213 -19.07 -2.78 13.88
C ILE A 213 -19.55 -2.00 12.66
N ILE A 214 -20.51 -2.55 11.93
CA ILE A 214 -21.36 -1.76 11.01
C ILE A 214 -22.65 -1.47 11.79
N PRO A 215 -23.11 -0.20 11.90
CA PRO A 215 -24.30 0.12 12.69
C PRO A 215 -25.58 -0.30 11.96
N GLY A 216 -26.48 -1.01 12.64
CA GLY A 216 -27.80 -1.36 12.08
C GLY A 216 -28.84 -1.78 13.11
N THR A 217 -29.58 -0.80 13.64
CA THR A 217 -30.95 -0.81 14.23
C THR A 217 -31.34 -1.77 15.38
N PRO A 218 -32.20 -1.33 16.33
CA PRO A 218 -32.52 -2.09 17.54
C PRO A 218 -33.48 -3.25 17.28
N PRO A 219 -33.43 -4.34 18.07
CA PRO A 219 -34.36 -5.46 17.94
C PRO A 219 -35.78 -5.09 18.40
N HIS A 220 -36.78 -5.65 17.72
CA HIS A 220 -38.18 -5.59 18.14
C HIS A 220 -38.41 -6.32 19.48
N PRO A 221 -39.34 -5.85 20.32
CA PRO A 221 -39.57 -6.41 21.66
C PRO A 221 -40.42 -7.68 21.57
N GLY A 222 -39.85 -8.81 21.97
CA GLY A 222 -40.62 -10.01 22.24
C GLY A 222 -39.79 -11.28 22.11
N GLU A 223 -39.06 -11.64 23.17
CA GLU A 223 -39.07 -13.00 23.73
C GLU A 223 -38.17 -13.06 24.98
N SER A 224 -38.81 -13.28 26.12
CA SER A 224 -38.17 -13.55 27.39
C SER A 224 -37.86 -15.05 27.51
N SER A 225 -36.68 -15.43 27.99
CA SER A 225 -36.50 -15.94 29.36
C SER A 225 -35.25 -16.83 29.56
N ARG A 226 -34.55 -16.54 30.67
CA ARG A 226 -33.58 -17.36 31.44
C ARG A 226 -32.12 -17.44 30.95
N ALA A 227 -31.29 -16.59 31.54
CA ALA A 227 -29.83 -16.70 31.57
C ALA A 227 -29.34 -17.25 32.92
N PRO A 228 -28.25 -18.04 32.97
CA PRO A 228 -27.33 -18.05 34.09
C PRO A 228 -26.19 -17.04 33.85
N ASP A 229 -25.71 -16.42 34.92
CA ASP A 229 -24.64 -15.43 34.93
C ASP A 229 -23.39 -15.88 34.15
N ARG A 230 -23.07 -15.17 33.06
CA ARG A 230 -21.77 -15.25 32.37
C ARG A 230 -20.90 -14.04 32.74
N PRO A 231 -19.58 -14.21 32.92
CA PRO A 231 -18.68 -13.11 33.24
C PRO A 231 -18.64 -12.09 32.09
N ALA A 232 -18.67 -10.81 32.46
CA ALA A 232 -18.64 -9.67 31.54
C ALA A 232 -17.29 -9.61 30.82
N GLY A 233 -17.25 -10.06 29.56
CA GLY A 233 -16.02 -9.99 28.77
C GLY A 233 -16.08 -10.58 27.35
N ASP A 234 -17.26 -10.85 26.80
CA ASP A 234 -17.38 -11.33 25.42
C ASP A 234 -18.66 -10.79 24.78
N ARG A 235 -18.56 -9.63 24.12
CA ARG A 235 -19.60 -9.17 23.20
C ARG A 235 -19.26 -9.75 21.83
N SER A 236 -19.59 -11.03 21.65
CA SER A 236 -19.61 -11.67 20.34
C SER A 236 -20.59 -10.92 19.42
N CYS A 237 -20.11 -10.55 18.23
CA CYS A 237 -20.80 -9.82 17.17
C CYS A 237 -22.30 -10.14 17.02
N GLU A 238 -23.16 -9.12 17.12
CA GLU A 238 -24.57 -9.18 16.65
C GLU A 238 -24.71 -8.70 15.19
N ILE A 239 -23.71 -9.03 14.35
CA ILE A 239 -23.89 -9.27 12.92
C ILE A 239 -23.28 -10.63 12.69
N ILE A 240 -24.06 -11.59 12.20
CA ILE A 240 -23.54 -12.91 11.80
C ILE A 240 -22.69 -12.67 10.55
N SER A 241 -21.40 -12.39 10.73
CA SER A 241 -20.43 -12.51 9.62
C SER A 241 -20.46 -13.96 9.18
N ARG A 242 -21.03 -14.24 8.00
CA ARG A 242 -21.08 -15.58 7.44
C ARG A 242 -19.79 -15.80 6.68
N GLN A 243 -18.85 -16.53 7.26
CA GLN A 243 -17.57 -16.83 6.59
C GLN A 243 -17.71 -17.95 5.54
N GLN A 244 -18.95 -18.40 5.27
CA GLN A 244 -19.30 -19.40 4.27
C GLN A 244 -18.84 -19.06 2.86
N TRP A 245 -18.57 -17.78 2.54
CA TRP A 245 -18.04 -17.37 1.24
C TRP A 245 -16.62 -17.86 0.96
N ARG A 246 -15.84 -18.16 2.01
CA ARG A 246 -14.44 -18.57 1.90
C ARG A 246 -14.27 -19.88 1.16
N GLU A 247 -15.16 -20.84 1.42
CA GLU A 247 -15.11 -22.18 0.84
C GLU A 247 -15.40 -22.14 -0.68
N PRO A 248 -16.50 -21.55 -1.19
CA PRO A 248 -16.72 -21.43 -2.62
C PRO A 248 -15.66 -20.56 -3.32
N LEU A 249 -15.16 -19.49 -2.67
CA LEU A 249 -14.04 -18.73 -3.24
C LEU A 249 -12.81 -19.63 -3.41
N ARG A 250 -12.46 -20.40 -2.38
CA ARG A 250 -11.34 -21.34 -2.42
C ARG A 250 -11.54 -22.43 -3.46
N GLU A 251 -12.75 -23.00 -3.57
CA GLU A 251 -13.12 -23.97 -4.62
C GLU A 251 -12.88 -23.39 -6.02
N ALA A 252 -13.30 -22.15 -6.26
CA ALA A 252 -13.11 -21.46 -7.54
C ALA A 252 -11.61 -21.29 -7.87
N MET A 253 -10.80 -20.87 -6.89
CA MET A 253 -9.36 -20.73 -7.04
C MET A 253 -8.66 -22.08 -7.28
N ASP A 254 -8.98 -23.12 -6.49
CA ASP A 254 -8.37 -24.45 -6.61
C ASP A 254 -8.70 -25.12 -7.95
N ARG A 255 -9.89 -24.85 -8.50
CA ARG A 255 -10.27 -25.35 -9.81
C ARG A 255 -9.56 -24.60 -10.94
N LEU A 256 -9.49 -23.27 -10.86
CA LEU A 256 -8.74 -22.45 -11.80
C LEU A 256 -7.24 -22.79 -11.78
N SER A 257 -6.63 -22.96 -10.60
CA SER A 257 -5.22 -23.32 -10.42
C SER A 257 -4.87 -24.65 -11.11
N ARG A 258 -5.70 -25.69 -10.92
CA ARG A 258 -5.52 -26.98 -11.59
C ARG A 258 -5.58 -26.86 -13.12
N ASN A 259 -6.51 -26.07 -13.64
CA ASN A 259 -6.63 -25.82 -15.09
C ASN A 259 -5.40 -25.07 -15.62
N ILE A 260 -4.94 -24.04 -14.91
CA ILE A 260 -3.74 -23.26 -15.24
C ILE A 260 -2.49 -24.16 -15.23
N ALA A 261 -2.33 -25.03 -14.23
CA ALA A 261 -1.19 -25.95 -14.12
C ALA A 261 -1.15 -26.96 -15.27
N ALA A 262 -2.29 -27.56 -15.61
CA ALA A 262 -2.39 -28.50 -16.72
C ALA A 262 -2.05 -27.82 -18.07
N LEU A 263 -2.69 -26.68 -18.35
CA LEU A 263 -2.48 -25.92 -19.58
C LEU A 263 -1.04 -25.42 -19.70
N TYR A 264 -0.47 -24.93 -18.60
CA TYR A 264 0.92 -24.48 -18.57
C TYR A 264 1.86 -25.61 -18.96
N SER A 265 1.76 -26.77 -18.31
CA SER A 265 2.64 -27.90 -18.63
C SER A 265 2.49 -28.35 -20.07
N GLU A 266 1.26 -28.44 -20.58
CA GLU A 266 0.98 -28.85 -21.97
C GLU A 266 1.62 -27.90 -22.99
N ARG A 267 1.38 -26.58 -22.85
CA ARG A 267 1.82 -25.58 -23.81
C ARG A 267 3.32 -25.24 -23.69
N MET A 268 3.81 -25.12 -22.47
CA MET A 268 5.19 -24.70 -22.18
C MET A 268 6.22 -25.73 -22.67
N ASN A 269 5.87 -27.02 -22.65
CA ASN A 269 6.70 -28.11 -23.19
C ASN A 269 7.10 -27.95 -24.67
N SER A 270 6.36 -27.14 -25.44
CA SER A 270 6.69 -26.88 -26.85
C SER A 270 7.82 -25.85 -27.03
N TYR A 271 8.21 -25.15 -25.96
CA TYR A 271 9.16 -24.04 -26.00
C TYR A 271 10.42 -24.29 -25.16
N VAL A 272 10.27 -24.95 -24.01
CA VAL A 272 11.37 -25.20 -23.05
C VAL A 272 11.48 -26.67 -22.70
N SER A 273 12.66 -27.09 -22.24
CA SER A 273 12.93 -28.49 -21.87
C SER A 273 12.27 -28.93 -20.57
N ASP A 274 12.16 -28.03 -19.59
CA ASP A 274 11.53 -28.28 -18.30
C ASP A 274 10.64 -27.08 -17.90
N PRO A 275 9.31 -27.18 -18.09
CA PRO A 275 8.38 -26.12 -17.74
C PRO A 275 8.44 -25.72 -16.26
N TRP A 276 8.56 -26.68 -15.35
CA TRP A 276 8.46 -26.39 -13.92
C TRP A 276 9.73 -25.73 -13.42
N LYS A 277 10.89 -26.13 -13.95
CA LYS A 277 12.14 -25.41 -13.69
C LYS A 277 12.11 -23.99 -14.27
N ALA A 278 11.63 -23.81 -15.51
CA ALA A 278 11.47 -22.47 -16.09
C ALA A 278 10.52 -21.57 -15.29
N ARG A 279 9.44 -22.15 -14.72
CA ARG A 279 8.55 -21.43 -13.80
C ARG A 279 9.27 -21.02 -12.52
N ASP A 280 10.01 -21.93 -11.91
CA ASP A 280 10.69 -21.68 -10.64
C ASP A 280 11.81 -20.63 -10.82
N ASP A 281 12.54 -20.68 -11.94
CA ASP A 281 13.59 -19.71 -12.30
C ASP A 281 13.02 -18.35 -12.80
N TYR A 282 11.69 -18.24 -12.99
CA TYR A 282 11.04 -17.00 -13.45
C TYR A 282 11.21 -15.81 -12.49
N ILE A 283 11.53 -16.06 -11.22
CA ILE A 283 11.86 -15.00 -10.26
C ILE A 283 12.98 -14.09 -10.76
N ASP A 284 13.94 -14.63 -11.52
CA ASP A 284 15.04 -13.85 -12.09
C ASP A 284 14.51 -12.76 -13.05
N ILE A 285 13.48 -13.08 -13.85
CA ILE A 285 12.80 -12.09 -14.70
C ILE A 285 11.97 -11.13 -13.86
N ILE A 286 11.28 -11.60 -12.82
CA ILE A 286 10.46 -10.73 -11.96
C ILE A 286 11.33 -9.65 -11.29
N LEU A 287 12.54 -10.01 -10.87
CA LEU A 287 13.51 -9.13 -10.22
C LEU A 287 14.21 -8.19 -11.21
N ASP A 288 14.53 -8.66 -12.41
CA ASP A 288 15.07 -7.83 -13.50
C ASP A 288 14.42 -8.15 -14.86
N ARG A 289 13.57 -7.22 -15.32
CA ARG A 289 12.88 -7.31 -16.62
C ARG A 289 13.69 -6.68 -17.77
N SER A 290 14.99 -6.46 -17.60
CA SER A 290 15.85 -5.99 -18.68
C SER A 290 15.82 -6.97 -19.87
N SER A 291 15.90 -6.43 -21.08
CA SER A 291 15.88 -7.25 -22.30
C SER A 291 17.01 -8.28 -22.32
N GLY A 292 18.20 -7.90 -21.85
CA GLY A 292 19.34 -8.81 -21.73
C GLY A 292 19.08 -9.99 -20.79
N ASN A 293 18.45 -9.76 -19.64
CA ASN A 293 18.14 -10.83 -18.69
C ASN A 293 17.07 -11.80 -19.24
N ILE A 294 16.03 -11.27 -19.89
CA ILE A 294 14.98 -12.08 -20.51
C ILE A 294 15.53 -12.92 -21.67
N GLU A 295 16.39 -12.36 -22.53
CA GLU A 295 17.05 -13.12 -23.59
C GLU A 295 17.96 -14.23 -23.04
N LYS A 296 18.69 -13.95 -21.94
CA LYS A 296 19.47 -14.97 -21.25
C LYS A 296 18.59 -16.10 -20.72
N PHE A 297 17.47 -15.77 -20.07
CA PHE A 297 16.50 -16.77 -19.59
C PHE A 297 16.03 -17.67 -20.74
N PHE A 298 15.71 -17.11 -21.90
CA PHE A 298 15.36 -17.93 -23.06
C PHE A 298 16.52 -18.81 -23.53
N SER A 299 17.76 -18.31 -23.53
CA SER A 299 18.93 -19.12 -23.88
C SER A 299 19.17 -20.27 -22.90
N ASP A 300 18.88 -20.08 -21.61
CA ASP A 300 19.11 -21.07 -20.56
C ASP A 300 18.03 -22.17 -20.53
N HIS A 301 16.80 -21.85 -20.94
CA HIS A 301 15.64 -22.75 -20.84
C HIS A 301 15.11 -23.29 -22.18
N ALA A 302 15.27 -22.55 -23.28
CA ALA A 302 14.76 -22.97 -24.57
C ALA A 302 15.73 -23.93 -25.25
N GLY A 303 15.23 -25.07 -25.74
CA GLY A 303 16.03 -26.02 -26.52
C GLY A 303 16.31 -25.58 -27.96
N ARG A 304 15.81 -24.40 -28.36
CA ARG A 304 15.91 -23.82 -29.71
C ARG A 304 15.81 -22.30 -29.65
N THR A 305 16.20 -21.63 -30.74
CA THR A 305 15.88 -20.21 -30.92
C THR A 305 14.36 -20.03 -31.05
N LEU A 306 13.81 -19.16 -30.20
CA LEU A 306 12.39 -18.82 -30.20
C LEU A 306 12.12 -17.62 -31.11
N SER A 307 11.01 -17.65 -31.86
CA SER A 307 10.52 -16.48 -32.58
C SER A 307 10.04 -15.40 -31.59
N LYS A 308 9.74 -14.21 -32.10
CA LYS A 308 9.17 -13.13 -31.28
C LYS A 308 7.83 -13.56 -30.68
N GLU A 309 7.00 -14.22 -31.46
CA GLU A 309 5.68 -14.72 -31.06
C GLU A 309 5.82 -15.82 -30.00
N ASP A 310 6.76 -16.75 -30.19
CA ASP A 310 7.06 -17.81 -29.21
C ASP A 310 7.46 -17.22 -27.85
N LYS A 311 8.33 -16.19 -27.85
CA LYS A 311 8.76 -15.50 -26.63
C LYS A 311 7.58 -14.87 -25.89
N VAL A 312 6.68 -14.20 -26.61
CA VAL A 312 5.45 -13.63 -26.04
C VAL A 312 4.59 -14.73 -25.41
N GLN A 313 4.41 -15.87 -26.09
CA GLN A 313 3.64 -16.99 -25.55
C GLN A 313 4.26 -17.54 -24.26
N VAL A 314 5.58 -17.73 -24.23
CA VAL A 314 6.29 -18.20 -23.02
C VAL A 314 6.11 -17.22 -21.85
N LEU A 315 6.27 -15.92 -22.07
CA LEU A 315 6.09 -14.92 -21.02
C LEU A 315 4.64 -14.86 -20.51
N LYS A 316 3.64 -14.99 -21.41
CA LYS A 316 2.22 -15.08 -21.02
C LYS A 316 1.95 -16.32 -20.16
N LEU A 317 2.52 -17.47 -20.52
CA LEU A 317 2.40 -18.72 -19.74
C LEU A 317 3.03 -18.60 -18.34
N LEU A 318 4.18 -17.92 -18.23
CA LEU A 318 4.85 -17.68 -16.94
C LEU A 318 4.07 -16.70 -16.06
N GLU A 319 3.57 -15.60 -16.63
CA GLU A 319 2.69 -14.67 -15.89
C GLU A 319 1.35 -15.30 -15.51
N MET A 320 0.85 -16.26 -16.29
CA MET A 320 -0.36 -17.04 -15.96
C MET A 320 -0.14 -17.86 -14.67
N GLN A 321 0.99 -18.57 -14.58
CA GLN A 321 1.40 -19.28 -13.36
C GLN A 321 1.58 -18.33 -12.18
N ARG A 322 2.24 -17.18 -12.40
CA ARG A 322 2.44 -16.16 -11.36
C ARG A 322 1.11 -15.66 -10.81
N ASN A 323 0.15 -15.30 -11.67
CA ASN A 323 -1.18 -14.86 -11.21
C ASN A 323 -1.97 -15.99 -10.54
N GLY A 324 -1.80 -17.23 -11.00
CA GLY A 324 -2.34 -18.42 -10.34
C GLY A 324 -1.82 -18.63 -8.92
N MET A 325 -0.59 -18.19 -8.60
CA MET A 325 -0.09 -18.18 -7.23
C MET A 325 -0.57 -16.93 -6.45
N LEU A 326 -0.57 -15.75 -7.07
CA LEU A 326 -0.99 -14.50 -6.42
C LEU A 326 -2.44 -14.52 -5.93
N MET A 327 -3.33 -15.26 -6.61
CA MET A 327 -4.71 -15.40 -6.17
C MET A 327 -4.86 -16.12 -4.81
N TYR A 328 -3.80 -16.70 -4.25
CA TYR A 328 -3.79 -17.29 -2.90
C TYR A 328 -3.20 -16.37 -1.81
N THR A 329 -3.10 -15.06 -2.08
CA THR A 329 -2.67 -14.09 -1.06
C THR A 329 -3.60 -14.15 0.15
N SER A 330 -3.07 -14.45 1.34
CA SER A 330 -3.84 -14.80 2.54
C SER A 330 -4.80 -13.70 3.01
N CYS A 331 -4.44 -12.42 2.84
CA CYS A 331 -5.32 -11.29 3.18
C CYS A 331 -6.70 -11.39 2.49
N GLY A 332 -6.78 -12.01 1.32
CA GLY A 332 -8.03 -12.22 0.58
C GLY A 332 -9.06 -13.12 1.26
N TRP A 333 -8.69 -13.77 2.38
CA TRP A 333 -9.61 -14.57 3.21
C TRP A 333 -9.66 -14.10 4.67
N PHE A 334 -8.81 -13.17 5.07
CA PHE A 334 -8.60 -12.84 6.49
C PHE A 334 -9.78 -12.09 7.11
N PHE A 335 -10.32 -11.13 6.36
CA PHE A 335 -11.39 -10.21 6.78
C PHE A 335 -12.79 -10.81 6.60
N GLU A 336 -13.81 -10.01 6.89
CA GLU A 336 -15.17 -10.48 7.09
C GLU A 336 -15.90 -10.81 5.78
N ASP A 337 -15.63 -10.09 4.69
CA ASP A 337 -16.49 -10.08 3.51
C ASP A 337 -15.77 -10.30 2.17
N ILE A 338 -16.45 -11.00 1.26
CA ILE A 338 -15.96 -11.28 -0.10
C ILE A 338 -15.87 -10.02 -1.00
N ALA A 339 -16.60 -8.96 -0.69
CA ALA A 339 -16.51 -7.66 -1.34
C ALA A 339 -15.42 -6.74 -0.72
N GLY A 340 -14.73 -7.21 0.32
CA GLY A 340 -13.54 -6.55 0.87
C GLY A 340 -12.48 -6.31 -0.22
N ILE A 341 -11.67 -5.28 -0.05
CA ILE A 341 -10.67 -4.87 -1.05
C ILE A 341 -9.65 -5.99 -1.32
N GLU A 342 -9.38 -6.82 -0.31
CA GLU A 342 -8.46 -7.94 -0.31
C GLU A 342 -9.02 -9.11 -1.12
N SER A 343 -10.26 -9.51 -0.83
CA SER A 343 -11.01 -10.56 -1.55
C SER A 343 -11.17 -10.19 -3.03
N VAL A 344 -11.50 -8.92 -3.32
CA VAL A 344 -11.55 -8.38 -4.68
C VAL A 344 -10.18 -8.43 -5.35
N GLN A 345 -9.09 -8.18 -4.62
CA GLN A 345 -7.74 -8.23 -5.18
C GLN A 345 -7.33 -9.65 -5.60
N VAL A 346 -7.63 -10.68 -4.80
CA VAL A 346 -7.34 -12.07 -5.20
C VAL A 346 -8.19 -12.51 -6.39
N MET A 347 -9.45 -12.07 -6.48
CA MET A 347 -10.28 -12.28 -7.66
C MET A 347 -9.75 -11.55 -8.90
N ARG A 348 -9.09 -10.39 -8.75
CA ARG A 348 -8.42 -9.70 -9.87
C ARG A 348 -7.22 -10.48 -10.40
N TYR A 349 -6.44 -11.13 -9.52
CA TYR A 349 -5.38 -12.04 -9.97
C TYR A 349 -5.95 -13.24 -10.73
N ALA A 350 -7.03 -13.84 -10.22
CA ALA A 350 -7.74 -14.91 -10.93
C ALA A 350 -8.24 -14.43 -12.30
N CYS A 351 -8.88 -13.26 -12.37
CA CYS A 351 -9.32 -12.65 -13.62
C CYS A 351 -8.17 -12.44 -14.61
N ARG A 352 -7.01 -11.94 -14.15
CA ARG A 352 -5.82 -11.79 -15.00
C ARG A 352 -5.30 -13.13 -15.50
N ALA A 353 -5.28 -14.16 -14.66
CA ALA A 353 -4.90 -15.50 -15.09
C ALA A 353 -5.86 -16.05 -16.15
N MET A 354 -7.18 -15.85 -15.98
CA MET A 354 -8.20 -16.26 -16.96
C MET A 354 -8.07 -15.50 -18.30
N GLN A 355 -7.68 -14.23 -18.30
CA GLN A 355 -7.34 -13.50 -19.54
C GLN A 355 -6.17 -14.15 -20.27
N LEU A 356 -5.10 -14.47 -19.55
CA LEU A 356 -3.92 -15.11 -20.14
C LEU A 356 -4.28 -16.51 -20.68
N VAL A 357 -5.13 -17.27 -19.99
CA VAL A 357 -5.67 -18.56 -20.49
C VAL A 357 -6.38 -18.37 -21.84
N ARG A 358 -7.24 -17.36 -21.98
CA ARG A 358 -7.91 -17.08 -23.26
C ARG A 358 -6.92 -16.71 -24.36
N GLU A 359 -5.93 -15.89 -24.04
CA GLU A 359 -4.93 -15.42 -25.00
C GLU A 359 -4.01 -16.54 -25.50
N VAL A 360 -3.64 -17.51 -24.64
CA VAL A 360 -2.71 -18.58 -25.01
C VAL A 360 -3.39 -19.87 -25.49
N ALA A 361 -4.66 -20.08 -25.14
CA ALA A 361 -5.37 -21.33 -25.42
C ALA A 361 -6.72 -21.17 -26.13
N GLY A 362 -7.27 -19.95 -26.21
CA GLY A 362 -8.60 -19.70 -26.78
C GLY A 362 -9.76 -20.26 -25.94
N VAL A 363 -9.51 -20.65 -24.69
CA VAL A 363 -10.51 -21.21 -23.77
C VAL A 363 -10.94 -20.16 -22.76
N ASP A 364 -12.24 -20.08 -22.47
CA ASP A 364 -12.78 -19.16 -21.46
C ASP A 364 -13.20 -19.88 -20.16
N PRO A 365 -12.40 -19.80 -19.09
CA PRO A 365 -12.75 -20.39 -17.79
C PRO A 365 -13.70 -19.53 -16.94
N GLU A 366 -13.98 -18.27 -17.32
CA GLU A 366 -14.73 -17.32 -16.49
C GLU A 366 -16.19 -17.75 -16.21
N PRO A 367 -16.96 -18.31 -17.15
CA PRO A 367 -18.34 -18.73 -16.87
C PRO A 367 -18.43 -19.80 -15.77
N GLU A 368 -17.45 -20.70 -15.71
CA GLU A 368 -17.38 -21.72 -14.66
C GLU A 368 -16.93 -21.14 -13.33
N PHE A 369 -15.95 -20.23 -13.36
CA PHE A 369 -15.48 -19.51 -12.18
C PHE A 369 -16.61 -18.73 -11.50
N ILE A 370 -17.38 -17.96 -12.28
CA ILE A 370 -18.52 -17.18 -11.78
C ILE A 370 -19.60 -18.10 -11.17
N ARG A 371 -19.90 -19.24 -11.80
CA ARG A 371 -20.89 -20.20 -11.30
C ARG A 371 -20.54 -20.76 -9.92
N ILE A 372 -19.26 -20.90 -9.60
CA ILE A 372 -18.82 -21.32 -8.26
C ILE A 372 -18.99 -20.14 -7.29
N LEU A 373 -18.61 -18.92 -7.69
CA LEU A 373 -18.76 -17.71 -6.87
C LEU A 373 -20.20 -17.32 -6.57
N GLU A 374 -21.19 -17.75 -7.37
CA GLU A 374 -22.62 -17.57 -7.05
C GLU A 374 -23.00 -18.20 -5.71
N LYS A 375 -22.28 -19.24 -5.29
CA LYS A 375 -22.48 -19.93 -4.00
C LYS A 375 -21.81 -19.22 -2.82
N ALA A 376 -21.02 -18.17 -3.06
CA ALA A 376 -20.31 -17.44 -2.01
C ALA A 376 -21.18 -16.27 -1.48
N PRO A 377 -21.86 -16.42 -0.33
CA PRO A 377 -22.74 -15.36 0.17
C PRO A 377 -21.94 -14.13 0.64
N GLY A 378 -22.29 -12.94 0.15
CA GLY A 378 -21.79 -11.70 0.77
C GLY A 378 -22.55 -11.40 2.07
N ASN A 379 -21.90 -10.68 2.97
CA ASN A 379 -22.50 -10.15 4.20
C ASN A 379 -23.17 -8.80 3.98
N VAL A 380 -22.88 -8.10 2.88
CA VAL A 380 -23.52 -6.83 2.49
C VAL A 380 -24.64 -7.10 1.48
N PRO A 381 -25.93 -6.94 1.86
CA PRO A 381 -27.07 -7.25 0.99
C PRO A 381 -27.03 -6.56 -0.37
N GLU A 382 -26.57 -5.30 -0.42
CA GLU A 382 -26.47 -4.49 -1.64
C GLU A 382 -25.43 -5.02 -2.62
N GLN A 383 -24.44 -5.79 -2.15
CA GLN A 383 -23.35 -6.34 -2.96
C GLN A 383 -23.62 -7.78 -3.41
N GLY A 384 -24.61 -8.45 -2.82
CA GLY A 384 -25.08 -9.77 -3.24
C GLY A 384 -24.11 -10.91 -2.88
N ASN A 385 -23.73 -11.70 -3.88
CA ASN A 385 -22.82 -12.85 -3.74
C ASN A 385 -21.49 -12.60 -4.47
N GLY A 386 -20.56 -13.55 -4.38
CA GLY A 386 -19.26 -13.47 -5.02
C GLY A 386 -19.32 -13.20 -6.54
N ALA A 387 -20.36 -13.68 -7.23
CA ALA A 387 -20.54 -13.43 -8.67
C ALA A 387 -20.88 -11.96 -8.98
N GLU A 388 -21.78 -11.34 -8.19
CA GLU A 388 -22.09 -9.92 -8.33
C GLU A 388 -20.90 -9.05 -7.94
N VAL A 389 -20.18 -9.40 -6.87
CA VAL A 389 -18.92 -8.74 -6.49
C VAL A 389 -17.89 -8.80 -7.63
N TYR A 390 -17.70 -9.98 -8.23
CA TYR A 390 -16.80 -10.16 -9.35
C TYR A 390 -17.18 -9.26 -10.54
N LYS A 391 -18.46 -9.27 -10.93
CA LYS A 391 -18.96 -8.45 -12.04
C LYS A 391 -18.76 -6.96 -11.79
N ASN A 392 -19.02 -6.49 -10.58
CA ASN A 392 -19.02 -5.06 -10.24
C ASN A 392 -17.61 -4.50 -9.99
N PHE A 393 -16.72 -5.26 -9.35
CA PHE A 393 -15.42 -4.76 -8.88
C PHE A 393 -14.20 -5.37 -9.56
N VAL A 394 -14.33 -6.56 -10.14
CA VAL A 394 -13.24 -7.31 -10.77
C VAL A 394 -13.25 -7.12 -12.28
N ARG A 395 -14.38 -7.44 -12.94
CA ARG A 395 -14.51 -7.33 -14.40
C ARG A 395 -14.34 -5.89 -14.89
N THR A 396 -14.79 -4.91 -14.13
CA THR A 396 -14.63 -3.48 -14.43
C THR A 396 -13.18 -2.99 -14.35
N ALA A 397 -12.33 -3.71 -13.62
CA ALA A 397 -10.91 -3.39 -13.42
C ALA A 397 -10.00 -3.98 -14.50
N VAL A 398 -10.54 -4.76 -15.45
CA VAL A 398 -9.79 -5.31 -16.59
C VAL A 398 -9.18 -4.20 -17.43
N VAL A 399 -7.87 -4.32 -17.71
CA VAL A 399 -7.12 -3.42 -18.56
C VAL A 399 -6.46 -4.24 -19.68
N ASP A 400 -6.76 -3.90 -20.92
CA ASP A 400 -6.08 -4.38 -22.12
C ASP A 400 -5.22 -3.27 -22.74
N LEU A 401 -4.44 -3.61 -23.76
CA LEU A 401 -3.60 -2.63 -24.49
C LEU A 401 -4.45 -1.49 -25.09
N SER A 402 -5.68 -1.78 -25.52
CA SER A 402 -6.62 -0.78 -26.05
C SER A 402 -6.98 0.28 -24.99
N ARG A 403 -7.27 -0.14 -23.76
CA ARG A 403 -7.58 0.75 -22.63
C ARG A 403 -6.34 1.51 -22.16
N VAL A 404 -5.14 0.93 -22.23
CA VAL A 404 -3.88 1.68 -22.01
C VAL A 404 -3.71 2.75 -23.09
N GLY A 405 -3.92 2.39 -24.36
CA GLY A 405 -3.90 3.32 -25.48
C GLY A 405 -4.90 4.46 -25.32
N PHE A 406 -6.11 4.19 -24.85
CA PHE A 406 -7.11 5.24 -24.58
C PHE A 406 -6.69 6.18 -23.44
N ASN A 407 -6.13 5.63 -22.35
CA ASN A 407 -5.59 6.45 -21.27
C ASN A 407 -4.47 7.38 -21.77
N TYR A 408 -3.60 6.87 -22.62
CA TYR A 408 -2.55 7.65 -23.27
C TYR A 408 -3.15 8.75 -24.16
N ALA A 409 -4.09 8.38 -25.03
CA ALA A 409 -4.74 9.28 -25.97
C ALA A 409 -5.39 10.48 -25.25
N VAL A 410 -6.14 10.25 -24.16
CA VAL A 410 -6.73 11.35 -23.40
C VAL A 410 -5.68 12.18 -22.67
N SER A 411 -4.65 11.54 -22.11
CA SER A 411 -3.55 12.27 -21.46
C SER A 411 -2.83 13.18 -22.45
N SER A 412 -2.68 12.74 -23.70
CA SER A 412 -2.03 13.51 -24.77
C SER A 412 -2.79 14.78 -25.18
N LEU A 413 -4.12 14.77 -25.02
CA LEU A 413 -4.96 15.95 -25.23
C LEU A 413 -4.64 17.08 -24.25
N VAL A 414 -4.25 16.75 -23.02
CA VAL A 414 -3.97 17.71 -21.94
C VAL A 414 -2.48 18.09 -21.93
N ALA A 415 -1.62 17.10 -21.73
CA ALA A 415 -0.19 17.29 -21.46
C ALA A 415 0.69 17.29 -22.74
N GLY A 416 0.10 17.08 -23.92
CA GLY A 416 0.86 16.81 -25.14
C GLY A 416 1.37 15.37 -25.21
N SER A 417 2.05 15.04 -26.31
CA SER A 417 2.53 13.68 -26.60
C SER A 417 4.06 13.61 -26.53
N PRO A 418 4.64 12.93 -25.53
CA PRO A 418 6.07 12.62 -25.54
C PRO A 418 6.38 11.54 -26.59
N GLU A 419 7.55 11.59 -27.22
CA GLU A 419 7.99 10.59 -28.21
C GLU A 419 8.01 9.17 -27.63
N LYS A 420 8.46 9.03 -26.38
CA LYS A 420 8.44 7.79 -25.62
C LYS A 420 7.89 8.04 -24.23
N THR A 421 6.90 7.25 -23.82
CA THR A 421 6.29 7.34 -22.49
C THR A 421 6.18 5.96 -21.87
N ARG A 422 6.47 5.85 -20.57
CA ARG A 422 6.23 4.62 -19.79
C ARG A 422 5.02 4.80 -18.89
N ILE A 423 4.03 3.93 -19.01
CA ILE A 423 2.85 3.88 -18.15
C ILE A 423 2.87 2.54 -17.41
N ARG A 424 3.30 2.54 -16.15
CA ARG A 424 3.47 1.33 -15.32
C ARG A 424 4.34 0.28 -16.05
N ASN A 425 3.74 -0.82 -16.49
CA ASN A 425 4.41 -1.94 -17.16
C ASN A 425 4.27 -1.89 -18.70
N TYR A 426 3.96 -0.72 -19.25
CA TYR A 426 3.81 -0.53 -20.69
C TYR A 426 4.72 0.59 -21.17
N THR A 427 5.42 0.33 -22.26
CA THR A 427 6.21 1.32 -23.00
C THR A 427 5.44 1.71 -24.26
N LEU A 428 5.27 3.02 -24.45
CA LEU A 428 4.54 3.59 -25.58
C LEU A 428 5.47 4.48 -26.40
N HIS A 429 5.33 4.39 -27.71
CA HIS A 429 6.05 5.19 -28.70
C HIS A 429 5.05 5.88 -29.61
N THR A 430 5.13 7.21 -29.68
CA THR A 430 4.28 8.00 -30.58
C THR A 430 4.84 7.93 -31.98
N GLU A 431 4.06 7.40 -32.92
CA GLU A 431 4.43 7.36 -34.34
C GLU A 431 3.86 8.55 -35.11
N ALA A 432 2.66 9.00 -34.74
CA ALA A 432 2.04 10.20 -35.28
C ALA A 432 1.18 10.87 -34.21
N PHE A 433 1.20 12.21 -34.17
CA PHE A 433 0.38 12.98 -33.25
C PHE A 433 0.05 14.35 -33.83
N GLU A 434 -1.23 14.71 -33.74
CA GLU A 434 -1.72 16.01 -34.13
C GLU A 434 -2.71 16.51 -33.08
N ARG A 435 -2.51 17.73 -32.59
CA ARG A 435 -3.38 18.37 -31.61
C ARG A 435 -3.79 19.75 -32.12
N THR A 436 -5.08 20.04 -32.05
CA THR A 436 -5.66 21.33 -32.44
C THR A 436 -6.68 21.81 -31.42
N GLU A 437 -6.83 23.13 -31.30
CA GLU A 437 -7.70 23.81 -30.35
C GLU A 437 -8.36 25.02 -31.01
N SER A 438 -9.68 25.13 -30.88
CA SER A 438 -10.46 26.25 -31.43
C SER A 438 -11.75 26.43 -30.63
N GLY A 439 -12.02 27.65 -30.15
CA GLY A 439 -13.30 27.99 -29.52
C GLY A 439 -13.72 27.09 -28.35
N GLY A 440 -12.77 26.64 -27.51
CA GLY A 440 -13.04 25.72 -26.39
C GLY A 440 -13.11 24.24 -26.76
N LEU A 441 -13.10 23.89 -28.06
CA LEU A 441 -12.95 22.52 -28.54
C LEU A 441 -11.47 22.15 -28.63
N ARG A 442 -11.13 20.92 -28.21
CA ARG A 442 -9.80 20.34 -28.44
C ARG A 442 -9.92 18.99 -29.11
N LEU A 443 -9.05 18.74 -30.08
CA LEU A 443 -8.92 17.46 -30.78
C LEU A 443 -7.47 16.98 -30.70
N ALA A 444 -7.30 15.71 -30.37
CA ALA A 444 -6.04 14.98 -30.48
C ALA A 444 -6.25 13.73 -31.36
N LEU A 445 -5.43 13.60 -32.40
CA LEU A 445 -5.38 12.46 -33.30
C LEU A 445 -3.98 11.85 -33.23
N GLY A 446 -3.88 10.54 -33.40
CA GLY A 446 -2.56 9.95 -33.47
C GLY A 446 -2.50 8.46 -33.69
N LYS A 447 -1.25 8.00 -33.80
CA LYS A 447 -0.83 6.61 -33.90
C LYS A 447 0.21 6.36 -32.82
N VAL A 448 -0.01 5.33 -32.02
CA VAL A 448 0.86 4.96 -30.91
C VAL A 448 1.15 3.47 -30.95
N PHE A 449 2.42 3.13 -30.86
CA PHE A 449 2.88 1.76 -30.65
C PHE A 449 2.97 1.50 -29.14
N LEU A 450 2.44 0.37 -28.68
CA LEU A 450 2.48 -0.06 -27.30
C LEU A 450 3.18 -1.40 -27.20
N GLN A 451 4.00 -1.54 -26.18
CA GLN A 451 4.64 -2.79 -25.80
C GLN A 451 4.44 -3.04 -24.31
N SER A 452 4.06 -4.27 -23.95
CA SER A 452 4.07 -4.75 -22.57
C SER A 452 5.49 -5.07 -22.13
N ASP A 453 5.97 -4.41 -21.08
CA ASP A 453 7.29 -4.71 -20.48
C ASP A 453 7.31 -6.11 -19.81
N THR A 454 6.14 -6.68 -19.54
CA THR A 454 5.99 -7.96 -18.83
C THR A 454 5.90 -9.15 -19.79
N THR A 455 5.12 -9.02 -20.86
CA THR A 455 4.81 -10.11 -21.80
C THR A 455 5.42 -9.90 -23.18
N TRP A 456 5.99 -8.73 -23.44
CA TRP A 456 6.47 -8.29 -24.76
C TRP A 456 5.41 -8.30 -25.87
N GLU A 457 4.15 -8.40 -25.49
CA GLU A 457 3.05 -8.21 -26.41
C GLU A 457 3.07 -6.79 -26.94
N GLU A 458 2.91 -6.67 -28.25
CA GLU A 458 2.95 -5.40 -28.96
C GLU A 458 1.65 -5.16 -29.69
N LYS A 459 1.26 -3.89 -29.75
CA LYS A 459 0.09 -3.46 -30.51
C LYS A 459 0.25 -2.03 -30.96
N THR A 460 -0.05 -1.77 -32.22
CA THR A 460 -0.12 -0.41 -32.75
C THR A 460 -1.58 0.02 -32.80
N LEU A 461 -1.88 1.15 -32.18
CA LEU A 461 -3.22 1.70 -32.07
C LEU A 461 -3.28 3.06 -32.76
N MET A 462 -4.40 3.35 -33.40
CA MET A 462 -4.75 4.71 -33.80
C MET A 462 -5.91 5.21 -32.94
N PHE A 463 -5.89 6.51 -32.65
CA PHE A 463 -6.83 7.13 -31.74
C PHE A 463 -7.33 8.49 -32.22
N ALA A 464 -8.50 8.85 -31.73
CA ALA A 464 -9.07 10.19 -31.81
C ALA A 464 -9.70 10.54 -30.47
N VAL A 465 -9.37 11.70 -29.90
CA VAL A 465 -9.96 12.20 -28.66
C VAL A 465 -10.41 13.63 -28.84
N LEU A 466 -11.66 13.88 -28.47
CA LEU A 466 -12.34 15.15 -28.49
C LEU A 466 -12.64 15.59 -27.06
N HIS A 467 -12.30 16.83 -26.74
CA HIS A 467 -12.84 17.55 -25.60
C HIS A 467 -13.85 18.54 -26.14
N LEU A 468 -15.12 18.21 -25.92
CA LEU A 468 -16.25 19.11 -26.07
C LEU A 468 -16.35 19.86 -24.73
N GLU A 469 -16.60 21.16 -24.77
CA GLU A 469 -16.66 22.10 -23.64
C GLU A 469 -16.97 21.49 -22.25
N ASN A 470 -16.37 22.05 -21.19
CA ASN A 470 -16.47 21.58 -19.80
C ASN A 470 -15.84 20.20 -19.57
N HIS A 471 -16.65 19.16 -19.29
CA HIS A 471 -16.19 17.84 -18.85
C HIS A 471 -16.43 16.74 -19.90
N ASN A 472 -16.86 17.10 -21.10
CA ASN A 472 -17.33 16.13 -22.08
C ASN A 472 -16.19 15.66 -22.99
N ILE A 473 -15.43 14.69 -22.49
CA ILE A 473 -14.38 14.02 -23.27
C ILE A 473 -14.93 12.73 -23.86
N ARG A 474 -14.75 12.60 -25.17
CA ARG A 474 -15.05 11.39 -25.94
C ARG A 474 -13.86 11.03 -26.79
N GLY A 475 -13.56 9.76 -26.91
CA GLY A 475 -12.55 9.33 -27.86
C GLY A 475 -12.70 7.88 -28.22
N GLY A 476 -11.99 7.47 -29.27
CA GLY A 476 -11.95 6.11 -29.73
C GLY A 476 -10.51 5.65 -29.91
N VAL A 477 -10.27 4.36 -29.65
CA VAL A 477 -9.00 3.72 -29.92
C VAL A 477 -9.26 2.39 -30.61
N ARG A 478 -8.56 2.14 -31.71
CA ARG A 478 -8.60 0.83 -32.35
C ARG A 478 -7.23 0.45 -32.89
N GLU A 479 -7.09 -0.82 -33.20
CA GLU A 479 -5.89 -1.34 -33.85
C GLU A 479 -5.68 -0.64 -35.19
N TYR A 480 -4.43 -0.23 -35.43
CA TYR A 480 -4.04 0.39 -36.69
C TYR A 480 -4.21 -0.62 -37.82
N ALA A 481 -5.02 -0.27 -38.82
CA ALA A 481 -5.28 -1.12 -39.97
C ALA A 481 -4.24 -0.87 -41.07
N ASP A 482 -4.24 0.34 -41.62
CA ASP A 482 -3.38 0.76 -42.72
C ASP A 482 -3.36 2.30 -42.84
N GLU A 483 -2.43 2.82 -43.64
CA GLU A 483 -2.20 4.26 -43.77
C GLU A 483 -3.33 4.99 -44.51
N LYS A 484 -4.03 4.32 -45.42
CA LYS A 484 -5.17 4.89 -46.15
C LYS A 484 -6.34 5.11 -45.19
N THR A 485 -6.61 4.12 -44.35
CA THR A 485 -7.65 4.16 -43.32
C THR A 485 -7.33 5.22 -42.27
N TYR A 486 -6.07 5.32 -41.83
CA TYR A 486 -5.63 6.37 -40.90
C TYR A 486 -5.76 7.77 -41.51
N GLY A 487 -5.30 7.97 -42.74
CA GLY A 487 -5.41 9.25 -43.45
C GLY A 487 -6.87 9.68 -43.65
N SER A 488 -7.75 8.75 -44.05
CA SER A 488 -9.19 9.03 -44.22
C SER A 488 -9.85 9.47 -42.92
N MET A 489 -9.50 8.80 -41.81
CA MET A 489 -9.97 9.15 -40.47
C MET A 489 -9.48 10.55 -40.08
N ARG A 490 -8.18 10.81 -40.20
CA ARG A 490 -7.58 12.12 -39.89
C ARG A 490 -8.29 13.24 -40.65
N ASP A 491 -8.42 13.10 -41.96
CA ASP A 491 -9.00 14.14 -42.82
C ASP A 491 -10.47 14.40 -42.47
N ALA A 492 -11.25 13.36 -42.14
CA ALA A 492 -12.64 13.50 -41.72
C ALA A 492 -12.77 14.25 -40.37
N PHE A 493 -11.93 13.93 -39.39
CA PHE A 493 -11.91 14.64 -38.10
C PHE A 493 -11.45 16.09 -38.25
N MET A 494 -10.44 16.36 -39.09
CA MET A 494 -9.92 17.71 -39.32
C MET A 494 -10.91 18.62 -40.07
N ASP A 495 -11.65 18.09 -41.06
CA ASP A 495 -12.73 18.83 -41.74
C ASP A 495 -13.87 19.16 -40.77
N GLY A 496 -14.32 18.20 -39.97
CA GLY A 496 -15.34 18.43 -38.93
C GLY A 496 -14.90 19.46 -37.88
N PHE A 497 -13.64 19.40 -37.45
CA PHE A 497 -13.09 20.32 -36.45
C PHE A 497 -12.96 21.75 -36.99
N SER A 498 -12.45 21.91 -38.22
CA SER A 498 -12.26 23.23 -38.85
C SER A 498 -13.58 23.98 -39.04
N ARG A 499 -14.69 23.26 -39.17
CA ARG A 499 -16.06 23.81 -39.29
C ARG A 499 -16.77 23.96 -37.95
N SER A 500 -16.16 23.55 -36.84
CA SER A 500 -16.80 23.45 -35.52
C SER A 500 -18.11 22.62 -35.53
N ASP A 501 -18.17 21.59 -36.38
CA ASP A 501 -19.36 20.73 -36.56
C ASP A 501 -19.32 19.55 -35.57
N ILE A 502 -19.83 19.79 -34.35
CA ILE A 502 -19.89 18.78 -33.29
C ILE A 502 -20.66 17.52 -33.72
N PRO A 503 -21.85 17.59 -34.36
CA PRO A 503 -22.53 16.42 -34.90
C PRO A 503 -21.66 15.58 -35.84
N ARG A 504 -20.94 16.22 -36.77
CA ARG A 504 -20.03 15.52 -37.69
C ARG A 504 -18.91 14.81 -36.94
N LEU A 505 -18.30 15.46 -35.96
CA LEU A 505 -17.24 14.89 -35.13
C LEU A 505 -17.71 13.65 -34.33
N ILE A 506 -18.94 13.68 -33.80
CA ILE A 506 -19.54 12.54 -33.09
C ILE A 506 -19.81 11.39 -34.07
N LEU A 507 -20.31 11.69 -35.28
CA LEU A 507 -20.51 10.66 -36.31
C LEU A 507 -19.19 10.02 -36.74
N CYS A 508 -18.11 10.80 -36.88
CA CYS A 508 -16.78 10.26 -37.17
C CYS A 508 -16.29 9.31 -36.07
N LEU A 509 -16.55 9.63 -34.79
CA LEU A 509 -16.24 8.70 -33.69
C LEU A 509 -16.99 7.37 -33.83
N GLU A 510 -18.29 7.41 -34.12
CA GLU A 510 -19.09 6.19 -34.30
C GLU A 510 -18.66 5.40 -35.55
N GLU A 511 -18.37 6.06 -36.67
CA GLU A 511 -17.97 5.43 -37.93
C GLU A 511 -16.62 4.72 -37.81
N TYR A 512 -15.62 5.38 -37.24
CA TYR A 512 -14.26 4.84 -37.17
C TYR A 512 -14.00 3.99 -35.94
N TYR A 513 -14.77 4.15 -34.85
CA TYR A 513 -14.50 3.50 -33.57
C TYR A 513 -15.74 2.82 -32.97
N ALA A 514 -16.70 2.36 -33.78
CA ALA A 514 -17.86 1.59 -33.31
C ALA A 514 -17.45 0.49 -32.30
N GLY A 515 -18.07 0.51 -31.10
CA GLY A 515 -17.77 -0.43 -30.02
C GLY A 515 -16.44 -0.21 -29.28
N HIS A 516 -15.65 0.79 -29.70
CA HIS A 516 -14.36 1.17 -29.12
C HIS A 516 -14.34 2.66 -28.73
N SER A 517 -15.52 3.24 -28.48
CA SER A 517 -15.68 4.59 -27.98
C SER A 517 -15.65 4.59 -26.46
N TYR A 518 -14.92 5.53 -25.90
CA TYR A 518 -14.66 5.66 -24.49
C TYR A 518 -14.93 7.09 -24.03
N THR A 519 -15.16 7.21 -22.73
CA THR A 519 -15.48 8.48 -22.04
C THR A 519 -14.56 8.63 -20.84
N LEU A 520 -14.62 9.78 -20.17
CA LEU A 520 -13.88 10.02 -18.92
C LEU A 520 -14.04 8.86 -17.91
N ARG A 521 -15.21 8.20 -17.86
CA ARG A 521 -15.49 7.07 -16.94
C ARG A 521 -14.64 5.82 -17.22
N HIS A 522 -14.12 5.69 -18.44
CA HIS A 522 -13.34 4.52 -18.86
C HIS A 522 -11.83 4.66 -18.57
N LEU A 523 -11.38 5.88 -18.26
CA LEU A 523 -10.01 6.14 -17.86
C LEU A 523 -9.68 5.48 -16.51
N SER A 524 -8.39 5.25 -16.30
CA SER A 524 -7.82 4.94 -14.99
C SER A 524 -8.11 6.08 -14.00
N ARG A 525 -8.17 5.77 -12.70
CA ARG A 525 -8.39 6.81 -11.67
C ARG A 525 -7.36 7.93 -11.73
N ASP A 526 -6.10 7.59 -12.03
CA ASP A 526 -5.03 8.58 -12.19
C ASP A 526 -5.25 9.44 -13.44
N GLY A 527 -5.65 8.83 -14.56
CA GLY A 527 -6.03 9.54 -15.78
C GLY A 527 -7.22 10.47 -15.59
N GLN A 528 -8.28 10.00 -14.91
CA GLN A 528 -9.44 10.81 -14.54
C GLN A 528 -9.01 12.02 -13.71
N ARG A 529 -8.20 11.81 -12.67
CA ARG A 529 -7.70 12.89 -11.81
C ARG A 529 -6.88 13.91 -12.57
N LYS A 530 -5.95 13.48 -13.43
CA LYS A 530 -5.12 14.41 -14.23
C LYS A 530 -5.96 15.28 -15.15
N VAL A 531 -6.89 14.66 -15.87
CA VAL A 531 -7.78 15.35 -16.82
C VAL A 531 -8.70 16.32 -16.09
N LEU A 532 -9.32 15.88 -14.99
CA LEU A 532 -10.17 16.74 -14.16
C LEU A 532 -9.37 17.87 -13.51
N SER A 533 -8.16 17.60 -13.00
CA SER A 533 -7.28 18.63 -12.43
C SER A 533 -6.97 19.70 -13.48
N ALA A 534 -6.59 19.31 -14.70
CA ALA A 534 -6.28 20.29 -15.73
C ALA A 534 -7.48 21.17 -16.15
N ILE A 535 -8.69 20.60 -16.17
CA ILE A 535 -9.93 21.36 -16.41
C ILE A 535 -10.25 22.27 -15.21
N LEU A 536 -10.03 21.77 -13.99
CA LEU A 536 -10.24 22.53 -12.76
C LEU A 536 -9.24 23.68 -12.62
N ASP A 537 -7.96 23.48 -12.98
CA ASP A 537 -6.90 24.47 -12.80
C ASP A 537 -7.21 25.76 -13.59
N SER A 538 -7.68 25.64 -14.84
CA SER A 538 -8.10 26.83 -15.62
C SER A 538 -9.33 27.49 -15.02
N THR A 539 -10.31 26.70 -14.59
CA THR A 539 -11.56 27.21 -14.01
C THR A 539 -11.31 27.90 -12.66
N LEU A 540 -10.40 27.37 -11.85
CA LEU A 540 -10.00 27.93 -10.56
C LEU A 540 -9.24 29.24 -10.73
N ALA A 541 -8.38 29.38 -11.74
CA ALA A 541 -7.68 30.63 -12.02
C ALA A 541 -8.65 31.77 -12.42
N ASP A 542 -9.65 31.46 -13.26
CA ASP A 542 -10.69 32.42 -13.63
C ASP A 542 -11.56 32.81 -12.42
N THR A 543 -11.91 31.82 -11.59
CA THR A 543 -12.69 32.02 -10.37
C THR A 543 -11.91 32.85 -9.34
N GLU A 544 -10.62 32.57 -9.15
CA GLU A 544 -9.73 33.35 -8.26
C GLU A 544 -9.70 34.81 -8.70
N SER A 545 -9.55 35.07 -10.01
CA SER A 545 -9.53 36.44 -10.55
C SER A 545 -10.85 37.17 -10.27
N ALA A 546 -11.99 36.50 -10.44
CA ALA A 546 -13.30 37.06 -10.11
C ALA A 546 -13.45 37.33 -8.60
N PHE A 547 -13.02 36.40 -7.74
CA PHE A 547 -13.10 36.55 -6.29
C PHE A 547 -12.19 37.68 -5.79
N ARG A 548 -10.96 37.78 -6.29
CA ARG A 548 -10.06 38.91 -5.94
C ARG A 548 -10.66 40.25 -6.32
N TYR A 549 -11.35 40.33 -7.47
CA TYR A 549 -12.08 41.54 -7.85
C TYR A 549 -13.20 41.86 -6.85
N ILE A 550 -14.02 40.88 -6.47
CA ILE A 550 -15.10 41.05 -5.47
C ILE A 550 -14.53 41.50 -4.12
N CYS A 551 -13.49 40.82 -3.62
CA CYS A 551 -12.83 41.19 -2.37
C CYS A 551 -12.37 42.65 -2.42
N LYS A 552 -11.63 43.04 -3.46
CA LYS A 552 -11.12 44.41 -3.58
C LYS A 552 -12.22 45.47 -3.63
N GLN A 553 -13.33 45.19 -4.31
CA GLN A 553 -14.43 46.14 -4.45
C GLN A 553 -15.24 46.33 -3.16
N PHE A 554 -15.51 45.24 -2.43
CA PHE A 554 -16.45 45.26 -1.30
C PHE A 554 -15.80 45.20 0.08
N PHE A 555 -14.48 45.01 0.18
CA PHE A 555 -13.75 44.92 1.46
C PHE A 555 -13.99 46.12 2.40
N PRO A 556 -13.96 47.40 1.96
CA PRO A 556 -14.24 48.52 2.86
C PRO A 556 -15.65 48.50 3.44
N LEU A 557 -16.64 48.04 2.65
CA LEU A 557 -18.02 47.91 3.09
C LEU A 557 -18.16 46.78 4.12
N LEU A 558 -17.54 45.62 3.88
CA LEU A 558 -17.53 44.49 4.82
C LEU A 558 -16.93 44.87 6.17
N LEU A 559 -15.82 45.62 6.15
CA LEU A 559 -15.18 46.14 7.35
C LEU A 559 -16.11 47.06 8.13
N THR A 560 -16.75 48.02 7.43
CA THR A 560 -17.72 48.96 8.03
C THR A 560 -18.91 48.22 8.65
N MET A 561 -19.45 47.21 7.98
CA MET A 561 -20.56 46.40 8.50
C MET A 561 -20.17 45.68 9.80
N ARG A 562 -18.98 45.06 9.84
CA ARG A 562 -18.47 44.38 11.04
C ARG A 562 -18.21 45.33 12.20
N GLU A 563 -17.69 46.53 11.94
CA GLU A 563 -17.52 47.58 12.96
C GLU A 563 -18.86 48.03 13.55
N MET A 564 -19.90 48.10 12.72
CA MET A 564 -21.27 48.40 13.13
C MET A 564 -22.00 47.20 13.76
N GLN A 565 -21.34 46.06 13.94
CA GLN A 565 -21.92 44.79 14.41
C GLN A 565 -23.08 44.28 13.53
N ILE A 566 -23.08 44.65 12.25
CA ILE A 566 -24.02 44.15 11.24
C ILE A 566 -23.37 42.94 10.55
N PRO A 567 -24.01 41.76 10.56
CA PRO A 567 -23.43 40.57 9.91
C PRO A 567 -23.36 40.78 8.39
N PRO A 568 -22.18 40.61 7.76
CA PRO A 568 -22.07 40.70 6.31
C PRO A 568 -22.83 39.54 5.63
N PRO A 569 -23.33 39.74 4.39
CA PRO A 569 -23.92 38.66 3.63
C PRO A 569 -22.85 37.61 3.27
N ALA A 570 -23.15 36.33 3.49
CA ALA A 570 -22.22 35.22 3.21
C ALA A 570 -21.63 35.25 1.79
N VAL A 571 -22.42 35.65 0.79
CA VAL A 571 -22.01 35.77 -0.62
C VAL A 571 -20.82 36.72 -0.84
N LEU A 572 -20.64 37.72 0.02
CA LEU A 572 -19.51 38.66 -0.02
C LEU A 572 -18.37 38.26 0.92
N GLU A 573 -18.67 37.45 1.94
CA GLU A 573 -17.70 36.95 2.92
C GLU A 573 -16.93 35.72 2.42
N ASP A 574 -17.60 34.79 1.73
CA ASP A 574 -17.02 33.55 1.22
C ASP A 574 -15.83 33.79 0.26
N PRO A 575 -15.86 34.78 -0.67
CA PRO A 575 -14.69 35.09 -1.49
C PRO A 575 -13.50 35.59 -0.68
N VAL A 576 -13.73 36.41 0.36
CA VAL A 576 -12.66 36.90 1.25
C VAL A 576 -12.05 35.74 2.01
N TRP A 577 -12.89 34.89 2.60
CA TRP A 577 -12.46 33.65 3.24
C TRP A 577 -11.60 32.78 2.33
N TYR A 578 -12.04 32.55 1.09
CA TYR A 578 -11.34 31.71 0.11
C TYR A 578 -9.97 32.29 -0.24
N ILE A 579 -9.91 33.59 -0.55
CA ILE A 579 -8.66 34.26 -0.95
C ILE A 579 -7.66 34.31 0.21
N THR A 580 -8.08 34.60 1.44
CA THR A 580 -7.17 34.61 2.60
C THR A 580 -6.56 33.23 2.84
N ASN A 581 -7.36 32.15 2.77
CA ASN A 581 -6.84 30.78 2.91
C ASN A 581 -5.90 30.39 1.77
N LEU A 582 -6.21 30.82 0.54
CA LEU A 582 -5.35 30.60 -0.62
C LEU A 582 -3.99 31.32 -0.49
N ASP A 583 -3.99 32.55 0.02
CA ASP A 583 -2.77 33.35 0.19
C ASP A 583 -1.90 32.81 1.34
N LEU A 584 -2.50 32.37 2.46
CA LEU A 584 -1.81 31.62 3.52
C LEU A 584 -1.12 30.37 2.96
N LYS A 585 -1.85 29.60 2.13
CA LYS A 585 -1.29 28.41 1.46
C LYS A 585 -0.10 28.77 0.58
N LYS A 586 -0.20 29.85 -0.22
CA LYS A 586 0.89 30.30 -1.10
C LYS A 586 2.15 30.69 -0.32
N ILE A 587 2.02 31.43 0.79
CA ILE A 587 3.15 31.79 1.66
C ILE A 587 3.81 30.55 2.26
N LEU A 588 3.02 29.62 2.79
CA LEU A 588 3.54 28.39 3.40
C LEU A 588 4.17 27.45 2.36
N SER A 589 3.72 27.49 1.11
CA SER A 589 4.29 26.67 0.02
C SER A 589 5.57 27.24 -0.59
N ALA A 590 6.00 28.44 -0.19
CA ALA A 590 7.23 29.05 -0.67
C ALA A 590 8.46 28.36 -0.06
N GLU A 591 9.58 28.36 -0.80
CA GLU A 591 10.85 27.78 -0.33
C GLU A 591 11.37 28.48 0.94
N ASP A 592 11.08 29.77 1.08
CA ASP A 592 11.34 30.54 2.28
C ASP A 592 10.08 31.33 2.70
N PRO A 593 9.26 30.80 3.63
CA PRO A 593 8.03 31.46 4.07
C PRO A 593 8.31 32.82 4.73
N ASP A 594 7.58 33.85 4.29
CA ASP A 594 7.62 35.19 4.88
C ASP A 594 6.76 35.24 6.16
N THR A 595 7.42 35.14 7.32
CA THR A 595 6.75 35.13 8.64
C THR A 595 6.01 36.44 8.92
N LYS A 596 6.42 37.57 8.34
CA LYS A 596 5.74 38.85 8.53
C LYS A 596 4.40 38.87 7.79
N GLN A 597 4.39 38.47 6.52
CA GLN A 597 3.15 38.37 5.76
C GLN A 597 2.22 37.29 6.34
N LEU A 598 2.79 36.17 6.79
CA LEU A 598 2.03 35.12 7.47
C LEU A 598 1.33 35.66 8.72
N ALA A 599 2.04 36.41 9.58
CA ALA A 599 1.48 37.01 10.78
C ALA A 599 0.36 38.02 10.48
N VAL A 600 0.50 38.81 9.39
CA VAL A 600 -0.56 39.74 8.95
C VAL A 600 -1.82 38.98 8.56
N LEU A 601 -1.72 37.98 7.67
CA LEU A 601 -2.89 37.25 7.19
C LEU A 601 -3.57 36.43 8.30
N VAL A 602 -2.79 35.81 9.20
CA VAL A 602 -3.36 35.10 10.35
C VAL A 602 -4.03 36.08 11.32
N GLY A 603 -3.41 37.24 11.57
CA GLY A 603 -3.99 38.30 12.38
C GLY A 603 -5.31 38.84 11.82
N GLU A 604 -5.38 39.06 10.49
CA GLU A 604 -6.61 39.42 9.79
C GLU A 604 -7.67 38.33 9.92
N MET A 605 -7.31 37.06 9.67
CA MET A 605 -8.23 35.94 9.82
C MET A 605 -8.84 35.85 11.24
N ILE A 606 -8.02 36.03 12.28
CA ILE A 606 -8.48 36.03 13.68
C ILE A 606 -9.37 37.23 13.97
N LYS A 607 -8.95 38.44 13.58
CA LYS A 607 -9.71 39.69 13.78
C LYS A 607 -11.09 39.61 13.12
N GLU A 608 -11.13 39.02 11.94
CA GLU A 608 -12.33 38.82 11.15
C GLU A 608 -13.19 37.63 11.61
N LYS A 609 -12.71 36.84 12.58
CA LYS A 609 -13.33 35.58 13.03
C LYS A 609 -13.61 34.63 11.86
N SER A 610 -12.73 34.68 10.86
CA SER A 610 -12.80 33.86 9.66
C SER A 610 -12.28 32.45 9.98
N ARG A 611 -12.90 31.43 9.38
CA ARG A 611 -12.54 30.03 9.65
C ARG A 611 -11.27 29.64 8.87
N PRO A 612 -10.28 28.97 9.46
CA PRO A 612 -9.17 28.41 8.66
C PRO A 612 -9.63 27.18 7.85
N ASP A 613 -9.12 27.02 6.64
CA ASP A 613 -9.15 25.76 5.88
C ASP A 613 -8.13 24.79 6.49
N THR A 614 -8.51 24.22 7.63
CA THR A 614 -7.65 23.34 8.42
C THR A 614 -7.14 22.16 7.60
N ALA A 615 -7.96 21.58 6.72
CA ALA A 615 -7.58 20.44 5.91
C ALA A 615 -6.36 20.74 5.02
N THR A 616 -6.39 21.88 4.31
CA THR A 616 -5.28 22.28 3.41
C THR A 616 -4.10 22.85 4.19
N LEU A 617 -4.35 23.68 5.20
CA LEU A 617 -3.31 24.36 5.96
C LEU A 617 -2.51 23.39 6.85
N ASN A 618 -3.15 22.34 7.40
CA ASN A 618 -2.45 21.28 8.16
C ASN A 618 -1.32 20.65 7.34
N VAL A 619 -1.63 20.26 6.10
CA VAL A 619 -0.69 19.61 5.18
C VAL A 619 0.40 20.60 4.75
N THR A 620 -0.01 21.80 4.33
CA THR A 620 0.91 22.79 3.76
C THR A 620 1.89 23.32 4.82
N ALA A 621 1.40 23.64 6.02
CA ALA A 621 2.24 24.07 7.13
C ALA A 621 3.20 22.95 7.58
N GLY A 622 2.72 21.71 7.70
CA GLY A 622 3.57 20.56 8.06
C GLY A 622 4.72 20.34 7.07
N ALA A 623 4.44 20.47 5.76
CA ALA A 623 5.47 20.37 4.72
C ALA A 623 6.48 21.52 4.78
N ALA A 624 6.01 22.76 5.01
CA ALA A 624 6.87 23.93 5.16
C ALA A 624 7.83 23.78 6.35
N ILE A 625 7.30 23.41 7.53
CA ILE A 625 8.07 23.16 8.75
C ILE A 625 9.10 22.05 8.51
N THR A 626 8.70 20.95 7.88
CA THR A 626 9.60 19.83 7.58
C THR A 626 10.76 20.24 6.68
N THR A 627 10.50 21.04 5.65
CA THR A 627 11.54 21.57 4.75
C THR A 627 12.53 22.44 5.50
N LEU A 628 12.05 23.31 6.40
CA LEU A 628 12.91 24.16 7.22
C LEU A 628 13.71 23.35 8.26
N MET A 629 13.09 22.35 8.89
CA MET A 629 13.75 21.43 9.82
C MET A 629 14.87 20.62 9.16
N GLN A 630 14.69 20.22 7.90
CA GLN A 630 15.74 19.56 7.12
C GLN A 630 16.94 20.50 6.91
N ARG A 631 16.69 21.76 6.55
CA ARG A 631 17.74 22.79 6.42
C ARG A 631 18.46 23.03 7.77
N LEU A 632 17.73 23.01 8.88
CA LEU A 632 18.31 23.14 10.21
C LEU A 632 19.19 21.94 10.59
N LEU A 633 18.84 20.72 10.15
CA LEU A 633 19.70 19.55 10.35
C LEU A 633 21.05 19.66 9.63
N GLU A 634 21.08 20.32 8.46
CA GLU A 634 22.32 20.59 7.71
C GLU A 634 23.18 21.65 8.41
N LYS A 635 22.55 22.65 9.04
CA LYS A 635 23.22 23.70 9.80
C LYS A 635 22.63 23.84 11.22
N PRO A 636 22.98 22.92 12.15
CA PRO A 636 22.38 22.89 13.48
C PRO A 636 22.63 24.13 14.33
N ASP A 637 23.67 24.91 14.02
CA ASP A 637 24.06 26.12 14.74
C ASP A 637 23.27 27.38 14.29
N ASP A 638 22.40 27.25 13.28
CA ASP A 638 21.62 28.37 12.73
C ASP A 638 20.41 28.70 13.63
N THR A 639 20.66 29.58 14.62
CA THR A 639 19.63 30.05 15.55
C THR A 639 18.55 30.88 14.87
N PHE A 640 18.86 31.57 13.78
CA PHE A 640 17.88 32.37 13.02
C PHE A 640 16.85 31.48 12.31
N LEU A 641 17.31 30.37 11.72
CA LEU A 641 16.41 29.39 11.12
C LEU A 641 15.55 28.70 12.19
N MET A 642 16.11 28.40 13.35
CA MET A 642 15.37 27.82 14.48
C MET A 642 14.28 28.78 15.00
N GLU A 643 14.62 30.06 15.18
CA GLU A 643 13.68 31.12 15.56
C GLU A 643 12.55 31.26 14.53
N LYS A 644 12.88 31.26 13.23
CA LYS A 644 11.87 31.28 12.15
C LYS A 644 10.90 30.10 12.22
N ILE A 645 11.37 28.90 12.56
CA ILE A 645 10.50 27.72 12.69
C ILE A 645 9.57 27.88 13.91
N ASN A 646 10.10 28.32 15.05
CA ASN A 646 9.30 28.62 16.25
C ASN A 646 8.27 29.73 15.99
N ASP A 647 8.65 30.76 15.23
CA ASP A 647 7.74 31.83 14.80
C ASP A 647 6.58 31.28 13.97
N ILE A 648 6.85 30.38 13.00
CA ILE A 648 5.79 29.78 12.18
C ILE A 648 4.81 28.99 13.06
N PHE A 649 5.31 28.18 14.01
CA PHE A 649 4.44 27.48 14.96
C PHE A 649 3.61 28.44 15.80
N THR A 650 4.24 29.49 16.33
CA THR A 650 3.59 30.48 17.18
C THR A 650 2.54 31.28 16.43
N ILE A 651 2.84 31.74 15.22
CA ILE A 651 1.91 32.48 14.35
C ILE A 651 0.70 31.62 13.99
N LEU A 652 0.91 30.33 13.70
CA LEU A 652 -0.18 29.42 13.32
C LEU A 652 -0.95 28.86 14.52
N CYS A 653 -0.42 28.94 15.74
CA CYS A 653 -1.02 28.38 16.96
C CYS A 653 -2.50 28.78 17.16
N PRO A 654 -2.93 30.04 16.95
CA PRO A 654 -4.33 30.42 17.14
C PRO A 654 -5.30 29.71 16.18
N LEU A 655 -4.81 29.23 15.04
CA LEU A 655 -5.62 28.49 14.07
C LEU A 655 -5.91 27.04 14.50
N SER A 656 -5.24 26.54 15.55
CA SER A 656 -5.43 25.19 16.09
C SER A 656 -5.28 24.09 15.02
N LEU A 657 -4.23 24.19 14.20
CA LEU A 657 -3.94 23.23 13.13
C LEU A 657 -3.38 21.92 13.70
N GLU A 658 -3.66 20.82 13.02
CA GLU A 658 -3.15 19.48 13.34
C GLU A 658 -2.12 19.04 12.29
N TYR A 659 -0.84 19.12 12.66
CA TYR A 659 0.26 18.85 11.73
C TYR A 659 0.68 17.36 11.72
N ASN A 660 1.19 16.90 10.57
CA ASN A 660 2.04 15.71 10.54
C ASN A 660 3.51 16.15 10.67
N LEU A 661 4.12 15.86 11.82
CA LEU A 661 5.46 16.34 12.18
C LEU A 661 6.52 15.23 12.27
N TRP A 662 6.20 14.00 11.85
CA TRP A 662 7.08 12.84 12.07
C TRP A 662 8.51 13.05 11.54
N GLU A 663 8.68 13.56 10.31
CA GLU A 663 10.01 13.85 9.76
C GLU A 663 10.72 14.96 10.55
N SER A 664 9.99 16.02 10.90
CA SER A 664 10.50 17.13 11.71
C SER A 664 10.97 16.67 13.10
N GLN A 665 10.23 15.77 13.75
CA GLN A 665 10.58 15.16 15.04
C GLN A 665 11.85 14.31 14.92
N ASN A 666 12.01 13.55 13.84
CA ASN A 666 13.23 12.79 13.57
C ASN A 666 14.44 13.70 13.33
N TYR A 667 14.27 14.81 12.60
CA TYR A 667 15.32 15.81 12.42
C TYR A 667 15.71 16.45 13.75
N TYR A 668 14.73 16.82 14.58
CA TYR A 668 14.93 17.33 15.93
C TYR A 668 15.76 16.37 16.80
N PHE A 669 15.39 15.08 16.86
CA PHE A 669 16.15 14.07 17.61
C PHE A 669 17.61 13.95 17.14
N ARG A 670 17.84 13.96 15.81
CA ARG A 670 19.20 13.89 15.23
C ARG A 670 20.03 15.13 15.54
N ILE A 671 19.42 16.32 15.52
CA ILE A 671 20.07 17.58 15.93
C ILE A 671 20.47 17.49 17.40
N GLY A 672 19.54 17.07 18.26
CA GLY A 672 19.76 16.88 19.69
C GLY A 672 20.93 15.94 19.98
N ARG A 673 20.95 14.76 19.35
CA ARG A 673 22.08 13.81 19.47
C ARG A 673 23.44 14.36 19.05
N ARG A 674 23.48 15.26 18.06
CA ARG A 674 24.73 15.83 17.55
C ARG A 674 25.26 16.97 18.43
N LYS A 675 24.39 17.76 19.03
CA LYS A 675 24.76 19.07 19.61
C LYS A 675 24.35 19.29 21.05
N ALA A 676 23.27 18.66 21.53
CA ALA A 676 22.65 19.05 22.80
C ALA A 676 23.58 18.91 24.00
N ALA A 677 24.31 17.79 24.12
CA ALA A 677 25.27 17.59 25.23
C ALA A 677 26.40 18.64 25.22
N GLY A 678 27.00 18.90 24.05
CA GLY A 678 28.06 19.91 23.91
C GLY A 678 27.56 21.34 24.18
N MET A 679 26.33 21.65 23.79
CA MET A 679 25.70 22.94 24.08
C MET A 679 25.39 23.09 25.58
N GLN A 680 24.93 22.03 26.25
CA GLN A 680 24.71 22.03 27.72
C GLN A 680 26.00 22.29 28.50
N ASP A 681 27.10 21.64 28.12
CA ASP A 681 28.41 21.85 28.76
C ASP A 681 28.94 23.28 28.54
N THR A 682 28.79 23.81 27.32
CA THR A 682 29.23 25.16 26.95
C THR A 682 28.37 26.23 27.63
N ALA A 683 27.06 26.02 27.73
CA ALA A 683 26.13 26.87 28.46
C ALA A 683 26.44 26.89 29.97
N GLY A 684 26.81 25.75 30.55
CA GLY A 684 27.27 25.63 31.94
C GLY A 684 28.55 26.43 32.23
N SER A 685 29.35 26.71 31.18
CA SER A 685 30.55 27.54 31.24
C SER A 685 30.30 29.05 31.06
N GLY A 686 29.03 29.47 30.94
CA GLY A 686 28.62 30.87 30.89
C GLY A 686 28.41 31.46 29.49
N ASP A 687 28.53 30.66 28.43
CA ASP A 687 28.33 31.10 27.05
C ASP A 687 26.88 31.55 26.79
N ALA A 688 26.70 32.70 26.10
CA ALA A 688 25.38 33.28 25.85
C ALA A 688 24.68 32.65 24.64
N ASP A 689 25.45 32.29 23.61
CA ASP A 689 24.94 31.74 22.35
C ASP A 689 24.48 30.29 22.55
N ALA A 690 25.22 29.50 23.33
CA ALA A 690 24.83 28.15 23.73
C ALA A 690 23.54 28.14 24.55
N ARG A 691 23.37 29.12 25.46
CA ARG A 691 22.11 29.29 26.24
C ARG A 691 20.94 29.70 25.36
N GLN A 692 21.17 30.55 24.36
CA GLN A 692 20.14 30.92 23.38
C GLN A 692 19.74 29.71 22.52
N TRP A 693 20.72 28.93 22.05
CA TRP A 693 20.47 27.72 21.28
C TRP A 693 19.62 26.70 22.06
N ILE A 694 19.98 26.42 23.32
CA ILE A 694 19.22 25.47 24.16
C ILE A 694 17.77 25.93 24.33
N ARG A 695 17.54 27.22 24.61
CA ARG A 695 16.17 27.76 24.74
C ARG A 695 15.34 27.58 23.48
N LEU A 696 15.88 27.98 22.32
CA LEU A 696 15.18 27.87 21.05
C LEU A 696 14.91 26.39 20.70
N PHE A 697 15.85 25.51 21.05
CA PHE A 697 15.73 24.07 20.82
C PHE A 697 14.68 23.44 21.74
N GLU A 698 14.64 23.81 23.03
CA GLU A 698 13.59 23.36 23.96
C GLU A 698 12.19 23.85 23.53
N GLU A 699 12.08 25.10 23.10
CA GLU A 699 10.84 25.67 22.55
C GLU A 699 10.37 24.90 21.31
N LEU A 700 11.29 24.62 20.38
CA LEU A 700 11.02 23.80 19.21
C LEU A 700 10.55 22.39 19.60
N GLY A 701 11.19 21.78 20.61
CA GLY A 701 10.77 20.50 21.18
C GLY A 701 9.34 20.53 21.74
N CYS A 702 8.96 21.63 22.42
CA CYS A 702 7.61 21.84 22.92
C CYS A 702 6.59 21.88 21.78
N HIS A 703 6.87 22.61 20.70
CA HIS A 703 5.99 22.66 19.53
C HIS A 703 5.86 21.31 18.82
N LEU A 704 6.94 20.52 18.78
CA LEU A 704 6.96 19.19 18.17
C LEU A 704 6.33 18.11 19.06
N GLY A 705 6.02 18.41 20.32
CA GLY A 705 5.52 17.43 21.29
C GLY A 705 6.56 16.35 21.63
N VAL A 706 7.85 16.64 21.48
CA VAL A 706 8.96 15.72 21.74
C VAL A 706 9.89 16.32 22.78
N LYS A 707 10.10 15.60 23.88
CA LYS A 707 11.08 15.96 24.89
C LYS A 707 12.37 15.17 24.66
N PHE A 708 13.48 15.89 24.49
CA PHE A 708 14.83 15.31 24.31
C PHE A 708 15.76 15.70 25.46
N LEU A 709 15.70 16.96 25.89
CA LEU A 709 16.44 17.49 27.04
C LEU A 709 15.60 17.45 28.33
#